data_AF-A0A5C7AGQ3-F1
#
_entry.id   AF-A0A5C7AGQ3-F1
#
_cell.length_a   1.000
_cell.length_b   1.000
_cell.length_c   1.000
_cell.angle_alpha   90.00
_cell.angle_beta   90.00
_cell.angle_gamma   90.00
#
_symmetry.space_group_name_H-M   'P 1'
#
loop_
_entity.id
_entity.type
_entity.pdbx_description
1 polymer ?
#
loop_
_entity_poly.entity_id
_entity_poly.type
_entity_poly.pdbx_seq_one_letter_code
_entity_poly.pdbx_strand_id
1 'polypeptide(L)'
;MSSDYSRLIFDRKKHYSAVRMQQGRVLLDSDWNAQSDLYQDRLHKQTVDVIGKTGVPIHSNGFQLALHSASELSISTGRIYVNGLLCELDDKVNFGINNEGVLIPSGGVHLPYGFIHTKMDAGRFLLYLEAWQREITFLDDPQIREKALGDPDTTTRLQTTWQLKAAHIDDGVQCEDIQIPSGNIGGTSTGTLEARTVSSDTSTDPCSFNQTGGFRRLENQLYRIEIQTGGNLSESTFKWSRENASVASNVLEITGSDVVKVNSLGRDEVLGFSVGDWVEFKNHKTSLGRTVHNLVQIEGINRNTMEISVSASVDGLDVQGLKVVRWDQSNENIPLSSSFVQIEDGVEVNFSTGTYTAGDYWLIPARTIDSSIEWPLEERKLPKGVHVSYAKIGVVAVEDGEIESITDCRNLFPPLTELPKTGGGCCTYHVSPEAGWERVFDHIKENEDAKICFDIGVYTLESTVNIKNKGHLLITGCGQGTIIQATKLQVAFRIDGCNSVDISHMAFKTNQVKNQDKDDVVSRKGAVTVVNTPSLSIDKLHISCGHGRKPQASCISYYNTEQNPGAILVTNCKLNVGFYQHGLVIVNSKRSVVENNLISMRLKPESFTVRDRIKKDNRTRKAFMEVFMSNISEKSNSNTNETVRFGNQSLSFRTNSDLRNAKVWHALIKKNPPSDNISTIDELKKHLQLTVLKYVHSKDNKLPELSKFVDLLSEQDPSVGFQGIVIGGKVSTDVHVIRNRIEDFLQGIHIGLSHQDNSREDFDIINTVKIEKNFVRNTLPLLNNYARHGIFVGNCERLFIDNNQLDLNRMTRANKVPIHAIKVWGVLGRKGTITNNDIYSTSRPANSYHTGIRINKLRQSEKVIHWNITWNSIIATTDLDVTGNFFDSYLDTNL
;
A
#
# COMPACT_ATOMS: atom_id res chain seq x y z
N MET A 1 32.23 -32.63 7.39
CA MET A 1 31.79 -33.78 8.19
C MET A 1 32.69 -34.93 7.82
N SER A 2 33.61 -35.31 8.70
CA SER A 2 34.65 -36.32 8.46
C SER A 2 34.68 -37.38 9.56
N SER A 3 33.62 -37.54 10.35
CA SER A 3 33.58 -38.55 11.42
C SER A 3 33.29 -39.96 10.87
N ASP A 4 33.56 -40.98 11.71
CA ASP A 4 33.39 -42.38 11.33
C ASP A 4 31.90 -42.76 11.30
N TYR A 5 31.40 -43.10 10.12
CA TYR A 5 30.00 -43.42 9.87
C TYR A 5 29.89 -44.68 9.02
N SER A 6 28.90 -45.54 9.29
CA SER A 6 28.69 -46.75 8.47
C SER A 6 28.22 -46.40 7.04
N ARG A 7 27.35 -45.38 6.93
CA ARG A 7 26.83 -44.77 5.69
C ARG A 7 25.88 -43.60 6.02
N LEU A 8 25.68 -42.69 5.06
CA LEU A 8 24.68 -41.61 5.12
C LEU A 8 23.64 -41.77 4.01
N ILE A 9 22.42 -42.19 4.38
CA ILE A 9 21.36 -42.66 3.46
C ILE A 9 20.24 -41.64 3.19
N PHE A 10 20.44 -40.38 3.56
CA PHE A 10 19.47 -39.32 3.27
C PHE A 10 19.43 -38.98 1.77
N ASP A 11 18.23 -38.99 1.18
CA ASP A 11 17.96 -38.59 -0.20
C ASP A 11 16.66 -37.75 -0.26
N ARG A 12 16.83 -36.47 -0.60
CA ARG A 12 15.74 -35.49 -0.71
C ARG A 12 14.66 -35.91 -1.71
N LYS A 13 15.01 -36.65 -2.77
CA LYS A 13 14.08 -37.04 -3.85
C LYS A 13 13.11 -38.14 -3.44
N LYS A 14 13.40 -38.89 -2.37
CA LYS A 14 12.53 -39.98 -1.90
C LYS A 14 11.37 -39.52 -1.01
N HIS A 15 11.38 -38.26 -0.57
CA HIS A 15 10.32 -37.64 0.24
C HIS A 15 9.95 -38.42 1.51
N TYR A 16 10.92 -39.12 2.13
CA TYR A 16 10.71 -39.74 3.42
C TYR A 16 10.42 -38.71 4.50
N SER A 17 9.67 -39.11 5.54
CA SER A 17 9.21 -38.20 6.58
C SER A 17 9.69 -38.55 7.98
N ALA A 18 10.07 -39.81 8.21
CA ALA A 18 10.62 -40.32 9.46
C ALA A 18 11.24 -41.72 9.25
N VAL A 19 12.14 -42.11 10.16
CA VAL A 19 12.63 -43.48 10.34
C VAL A 19 11.85 -44.11 11.50
N ARG A 20 11.48 -45.39 11.37
CA ARG A 20 10.70 -46.11 12.40
C ARG A 20 11.47 -47.32 12.89
N MET A 21 11.70 -47.39 14.20
CA MET A 21 12.26 -48.58 14.83
C MET A 21 11.28 -49.75 14.73
N GLN A 22 11.79 -50.92 14.36
CA GLN A 22 11.03 -52.17 14.34
C GLN A 22 11.35 -53.00 15.57
N GLN A 23 10.34 -53.66 16.13
CA GLN A 23 10.51 -54.51 17.31
C GLN A 23 11.53 -55.62 17.04
N GLY A 24 12.54 -55.74 17.90
CA GLY A 24 13.53 -56.81 17.85
C GLY A 24 14.60 -56.68 16.75
N ARG A 25 14.73 -55.51 16.10
CA ARG A 25 15.78 -55.25 15.10
C ARG A 25 16.94 -54.43 15.71
N VAL A 26 18.13 -54.59 15.13
CA VAL A 26 19.35 -53.86 15.53
C VAL A 26 19.21 -52.39 15.18
N LEU A 27 19.69 -51.51 16.06
CA LEU A 27 19.75 -50.07 15.83
C LEU A 27 21.09 -49.73 15.14
N LEU A 28 21.01 -49.00 14.02
CA LEU A 28 22.17 -48.57 13.24
C LEU A 28 22.38 -47.07 13.36
N ASP A 29 23.63 -46.62 13.37
CA ASP A 29 24.01 -45.21 13.30
C ASP A 29 23.40 -44.53 12.05
N SER A 30 23.39 -45.23 10.91
CA SER A 30 22.87 -44.70 9.65
C SER A 30 21.38 -44.35 9.72
N ASP A 31 20.59 -45.09 10.50
CA ASP A 31 19.16 -44.85 10.67
C ASP A 31 18.89 -43.66 11.59
N TRP A 32 19.70 -43.51 12.65
CA TRP A 32 19.64 -42.37 13.55
C TRP A 32 20.07 -41.07 12.84
N ASN A 33 21.18 -41.13 12.11
CA ASN A 33 21.67 -40.03 11.28
C ASN A 33 20.64 -39.62 10.22
N ALA A 34 20.04 -40.59 9.51
CA ALA A 34 19.00 -40.31 8.52
C ALA A 34 17.75 -39.66 9.12
N GLN A 35 17.34 -40.06 10.34
CA GLN A 35 16.25 -39.38 11.04
C GLN A 35 16.59 -37.93 11.39
N SER A 36 17.83 -37.65 11.81
CA SER A 36 18.30 -36.29 12.06
C SER A 36 18.27 -35.45 10.79
N ASP A 37 18.84 -35.95 9.69
CA ASP A 37 18.88 -35.28 8.38
C ASP A 37 17.48 -34.98 7.84
N LEU A 38 16.54 -35.93 7.95
CA LEU A 38 15.14 -35.75 7.54
C LEU A 38 14.44 -34.64 8.33
N TYR A 39 14.71 -34.55 9.63
CA TYR A 39 14.13 -33.50 10.47
C TYR A 39 14.73 -32.13 10.16
N GLN A 40 16.06 -32.07 9.99
CA GLN A 40 16.77 -30.84 9.61
C GLN A 40 16.31 -30.31 8.25
N ASP A 41 16.19 -31.18 7.24
CA ASP A 41 15.72 -30.79 5.91
C ASP A 41 14.27 -30.26 5.93
N ARG A 42 13.39 -30.90 6.70
CA ARG A 42 12.02 -30.41 6.89
C ARG A 42 12.01 -29.06 7.59
N LEU A 43 12.73 -28.92 8.71
CA LEU A 43 12.75 -27.69 9.49
C LEU A 43 13.30 -26.53 8.67
N HIS A 44 14.37 -26.77 7.91
CA HIS A 44 14.96 -25.81 7.00
C HIS A 44 13.94 -25.34 5.94
N LYS A 45 13.26 -26.27 5.25
CA LYS A 45 12.23 -25.94 4.25
C LYS A 45 11.07 -25.15 4.85
N GLN A 46 10.52 -25.60 5.98
CA GLN A 46 9.43 -24.91 6.66
C GLN A 46 9.83 -23.50 7.09
N THR A 47 11.06 -23.33 7.57
CA THR A 47 11.60 -22.02 7.96
C THR A 47 11.70 -21.10 6.74
N VAL A 48 12.21 -21.59 5.61
CA VAL A 48 12.28 -20.82 4.35
C VAL A 48 10.88 -20.49 3.82
N ASP A 49 9.92 -21.42 3.88
CA ASP A 49 8.55 -21.19 3.41
C ASP A 49 7.80 -20.16 4.25
N VAL A 50 8.11 -20.05 5.55
CA VAL A 50 7.44 -19.14 6.49
C VAL A 50 8.12 -17.77 6.57
N ILE A 51 9.46 -17.72 6.61
CA ILE A 51 10.24 -16.49 6.84
C ILE A 51 10.79 -15.92 5.53
N GLY A 52 11.00 -16.77 4.52
CA GLY A 52 11.76 -16.45 3.31
C GLY A 52 13.23 -16.89 3.41
N LYS A 53 14.02 -16.60 2.36
CA LYS A 53 15.45 -16.94 2.31
C LYS A 53 16.29 -16.23 3.38
N THR A 54 15.85 -15.10 3.90
CA THR A 54 16.55 -14.37 4.96
C THR A 54 15.52 -13.65 5.82
N GLY A 55 15.68 -13.62 7.14
CA GLY A 55 14.77 -12.84 7.98
C GLY A 55 15.23 -12.64 9.42
N VAL A 56 14.90 -11.49 10.00
CA VAL A 56 15.13 -11.13 11.40
C VAL A 56 13.77 -10.92 12.08
N PRO A 57 13.49 -11.55 13.24
CA PRO A 57 12.25 -11.30 13.97
C PRO A 57 12.13 -9.82 14.34
N ILE A 58 11.04 -9.13 14.00
CA ILE A 58 10.92 -7.67 14.15
C ILE A 58 11.05 -7.18 15.61
N HIS A 59 10.66 -8.02 16.58
CA HIS A 59 10.76 -7.73 18.02
C HIS A 59 12.14 -8.04 18.60
N SER A 60 13.06 -8.53 17.77
CA SER A 60 14.47 -8.72 18.07
C SER A 60 15.28 -7.79 17.17
N ASN A 61 16.05 -6.89 17.74
CA ASN A 61 16.99 -6.08 16.95
C ASN A 61 18.21 -6.90 16.48
N GLY A 62 18.10 -8.22 16.28
CA GLY A 62 19.23 -9.11 16.04
C GLY A 62 20.07 -8.74 14.83
N PHE A 63 21.39 -8.68 15.00
CA PHE A 63 22.34 -8.39 13.93
C PHE A 63 22.23 -6.96 13.34
N GLN A 64 21.64 -6.01 14.07
CA GLN A 64 21.59 -4.61 13.67
C GLN A 64 22.97 -3.97 13.75
N LEU A 65 23.36 -3.26 12.69
CA LEU A 65 24.56 -2.43 12.68
C LEU A 65 24.28 -1.08 13.32
N ALA A 66 25.19 -0.62 14.16
CA ALA A 66 25.17 0.72 14.74
C ALA A 66 26.60 1.23 14.91
N LEU A 67 26.80 2.54 14.77
CA LEU A 67 28.11 3.16 15.01
C LEU A 67 28.47 3.07 16.51
N HIS A 68 29.62 2.47 16.83
CA HIS A 68 30.15 2.44 18.19
C HIS A 68 31.08 3.61 18.47
N SER A 69 31.97 3.89 17.51
CA SER A 69 32.87 5.04 17.45
C SER A 69 33.12 5.39 15.97
N ALA A 70 33.85 6.48 15.67
CA ALA A 70 34.06 6.93 14.28
C ALA A 70 34.64 5.84 13.35
N SER A 71 35.43 4.91 13.90
CA SER A 71 36.08 3.82 13.15
C SER A 71 35.61 2.42 13.55
N GLU A 72 34.56 2.29 14.37
CA GLU A 72 34.05 0.99 14.85
C GLU A 72 32.54 0.86 14.69
N LEU A 73 32.12 -0.25 14.11
CA LEU A 73 30.74 -0.72 14.09
C LEU A 73 30.44 -1.54 15.33
N SER A 74 29.17 -1.63 15.66
CA SER A 74 28.65 -2.62 16.57
C SER A 74 27.53 -3.41 15.92
N ILE A 75 27.51 -4.71 16.20
CA ILE A 75 26.43 -5.61 15.84
C ILE A 75 25.66 -6.00 17.11
N SER A 76 24.36 -5.81 17.11
CA SER A 76 23.49 -6.10 18.25
C SER A 76 23.20 -7.60 18.41
N THR A 77 22.95 -7.99 19.65
CA THR A 77 22.50 -9.33 20.05
C THR A 77 21.16 -9.71 19.40
N GLY A 78 20.97 -10.99 19.11
CA GLY A 78 19.69 -11.53 18.69
C GLY A 78 19.82 -12.66 17.67
N ARG A 79 18.79 -12.80 16.83
CA ARG A 79 18.65 -13.93 15.90
C ARG A 79 18.45 -13.46 14.48
N ILE A 80 19.03 -14.16 13.52
CA ILE A 80 18.75 -14.02 12.09
C ILE A 80 18.66 -15.40 11.46
N TYR A 81 17.70 -15.57 10.56
CA TYR A 81 17.55 -16.78 9.75
C TYR A 81 18.20 -16.55 8.39
N VAL A 82 19.13 -17.42 8.01
CA VAL A 82 19.87 -17.37 6.74
C VAL A 82 19.64 -18.66 5.98
N ASN A 83 18.79 -18.60 4.96
CA ASN A 83 18.29 -19.72 4.18
C ASN A 83 17.88 -20.88 5.10
N GLY A 84 16.98 -20.63 6.06
CA GLY A 84 16.53 -21.64 7.03
C GLY A 84 17.51 -21.98 8.16
N LEU A 85 18.78 -21.53 8.13
CA LEU A 85 19.73 -21.70 9.23
C LEU A 85 19.52 -20.62 10.30
N LEU A 86 19.36 -21.02 11.56
CA LEU A 86 19.29 -20.10 12.70
C LEU A 86 20.71 -19.66 13.10
N CYS A 87 21.00 -18.38 12.92
CA CYS A 87 22.22 -17.73 13.41
C CYS A 87 21.88 -16.91 14.65
N GLU A 88 22.61 -17.15 15.74
CA GLU A 88 22.42 -16.47 17.02
C GLU A 88 23.69 -15.71 17.39
N LEU A 89 23.47 -14.55 18.03
CA LEU A 89 24.51 -13.74 18.63
C LEU A 89 24.07 -13.36 20.04
N ASP A 90 24.72 -13.94 21.04
CA ASP A 90 24.34 -13.79 22.45
C ASP A 90 24.83 -12.47 23.05
N ASP A 91 26.02 -12.01 22.65
CA ASP A 91 26.65 -10.79 23.14
C ASP A 91 26.85 -9.76 22.03
N LYS A 92 26.71 -8.47 22.37
CA LYS A 92 26.99 -7.38 21.43
C LYS A 92 28.48 -7.42 21.08
N VAL A 93 28.80 -7.39 19.79
CA VAL A 93 30.19 -7.37 19.32
C VAL A 93 30.47 -6.08 18.58
N ASN A 94 31.64 -5.50 18.83
CA ASN A 94 32.14 -4.37 18.08
C ASN A 94 33.12 -4.85 17.02
N PHE A 95 33.12 -4.23 15.85
CA PHE A 95 34.04 -4.51 14.77
C PHE A 95 34.77 -3.21 14.39
N GLY A 96 36.10 -3.22 14.46
CA GLY A 96 36.95 -2.13 14.01
C GLY A 96 37.68 -2.48 12.71
N ILE A 97 38.16 -1.45 12.01
CA ILE A 97 39.06 -1.62 10.86
C ILE A 97 40.49 -1.59 11.39
N ASN A 98 41.27 -2.65 11.16
CA ASN A 98 42.67 -2.69 11.58
C ASN A 98 43.56 -1.82 10.67
N ASN A 99 44.85 -1.70 10.99
CA ASN A 99 45.82 -0.92 10.21
C ASN A 99 46.02 -1.40 8.75
N GLU A 100 45.51 -2.59 8.41
CA GLU A 100 45.55 -3.16 7.06
C GLU A 100 44.24 -2.94 6.30
N GLY A 101 43.27 -2.22 6.90
CA GLY A 101 41.96 -1.94 6.32
C GLY A 101 40.96 -3.09 6.50
N VAL A 102 41.23 -4.06 7.36
CA VAL A 102 40.40 -5.27 7.53
C VAL A 102 39.45 -5.13 8.71
N LEU A 103 38.17 -5.46 8.49
CA LEU A 103 37.17 -5.53 9.55
C LEU A 103 37.49 -6.67 10.53
N ILE A 104 37.64 -6.39 11.82
CA ILE A 104 37.94 -7.40 12.86
C ILE A 104 37.13 -7.14 14.13
N PRO A 105 36.77 -8.17 14.91
CA PRO A 105 36.15 -7.97 16.22
C PRO A 105 37.08 -7.19 17.16
N SER A 106 36.57 -6.13 17.78
CA SER A 106 37.27 -5.36 18.81
C SER A 106 37.13 -6.03 20.19
N GLY A 107 38.13 -5.86 21.06
CA GLY A 107 38.03 -6.25 22.48
C GLY A 107 38.25 -7.74 22.79
N GLY A 108 38.79 -8.53 21.87
CA GLY A 108 39.20 -9.92 22.14
C GLY A 108 38.05 -10.92 22.30
N VAL A 109 36.85 -10.58 21.85
CA VAL A 109 35.71 -11.52 21.82
C VAL A 109 36.08 -12.70 20.92
N HIS A 110 36.09 -13.92 21.48
CA HIS A 110 36.34 -15.15 20.74
C HIS A 110 35.05 -15.56 20.00
N LEU A 111 34.74 -14.85 18.93
CA LEU A 111 33.74 -15.32 17.97
C LEU A 111 34.28 -16.57 17.26
N PRO A 112 33.46 -17.59 16.95
CA PRO A 112 33.87 -18.77 16.20
C PRO A 112 34.32 -18.50 14.74
N TYR A 113 34.76 -17.31 14.36
CA TYR A 113 34.60 -16.80 13.00
C TYR A 113 35.88 -16.10 12.54
N GLY A 114 36.65 -16.77 11.68
CA GLY A 114 37.95 -16.37 11.12
C GLY A 114 38.02 -15.01 10.42
N PHE A 115 39.23 -14.67 9.94
CA PHE A 115 39.59 -13.36 9.40
C PHE A 115 38.68 -12.90 8.25
N ILE A 116 38.25 -11.64 8.31
CA ILE A 116 37.61 -10.94 7.19
C ILE A 116 38.73 -10.58 6.21
N HIS A 117 38.54 -10.73 4.91
CA HIS A 117 39.59 -10.49 3.91
C HIS A 117 39.27 -9.32 2.99
N THR A 118 38.40 -8.41 3.43
CA THR A 118 38.01 -7.26 2.62
C THR A 118 38.58 -6.00 3.21
N LYS A 119 39.45 -5.36 2.42
CA LYS A 119 39.99 -4.05 2.70
C LYS A 119 38.89 -3.00 2.52
N MET A 120 38.56 -2.28 3.59
CA MET A 120 37.62 -1.17 3.62
C MET A 120 38.40 0.13 3.67
N ASP A 121 38.95 0.54 2.53
CA ASP A 121 39.58 1.86 2.34
C ASP A 121 38.48 2.94 2.21
N ALA A 122 38.51 3.80 1.19
CA ALA A 122 37.41 4.72 0.89
C ALA A 122 36.39 4.08 -0.07
N GLY A 123 35.09 4.20 0.21
CA GLY A 123 34.01 3.74 -0.67
C GLY A 123 32.79 3.18 0.07
N ARG A 124 31.85 2.62 -0.71
CA ARG A 124 30.64 1.95 -0.18
C ARG A 124 30.86 0.45 -0.14
N PHE A 125 30.45 -0.17 0.96
CA PHE A 125 30.60 -1.61 1.20
C PHE A 125 29.28 -2.24 1.66
N LEU A 126 28.93 -3.38 1.07
CA LEU A 126 27.90 -4.27 1.60
C LEU A 126 28.50 -5.14 2.70
N LEU A 127 27.93 -5.07 3.90
CA LEU A 127 28.11 -6.05 4.95
C LEU A 127 27.07 -7.16 4.82
N TYR A 128 27.54 -8.41 4.76
CA TYR A 128 26.70 -9.60 4.61
C TYR A 128 27.18 -10.73 5.51
N LEU A 129 26.25 -11.59 5.93
CA LEU A 129 26.54 -12.85 6.61
C LEU A 129 26.75 -13.96 5.60
N GLU A 130 27.72 -14.79 5.90
CA GLU A 130 27.96 -16.08 5.29
C GLU A 130 27.73 -17.16 6.36
N ALA A 131 26.74 -18.02 6.20
CA ALA A 131 26.30 -19.00 7.19
C ALA A 131 26.30 -20.43 6.64
N TRP A 132 26.74 -21.40 7.46
CA TRP A 132 26.78 -22.82 7.12
C TRP A 132 26.72 -23.69 8.37
N GLN A 133 26.77 -25.01 8.20
CA GLN A 133 26.88 -25.97 9.29
C GLN A 133 28.23 -26.67 9.26
N ARG A 134 28.85 -26.79 10.43
CA ARG A 134 30.09 -27.55 10.63
C ARG A 134 29.87 -28.68 11.62
N GLU A 135 30.67 -29.73 11.47
CA GLU A 135 30.72 -30.83 12.42
C GLU A 135 31.69 -30.50 13.55
N ILE A 136 31.30 -30.80 14.77
CA ILE A 136 32.08 -30.64 16.01
C ILE A 136 32.29 -32.03 16.57
N THR A 137 33.55 -32.40 16.77
CA THR A 137 33.94 -33.67 17.40
C THR A 137 34.49 -33.42 18.80
N PHE A 138 34.80 -34.49 19.55
CA PHE A 138 35.46 -34.34 20.85
C PHE A 138 36.82 -33.62 20.77
N LEU A 139 37.44 -33.57 19.59
CA LEU A 139 38.69 -32.85 19.37
C LEU A 139 38.48 -31.32 19.41
N ASP A 140 37.29 -30.86 19.05
CA ASP A 140 36.87 -29.45 19.15
C ASP A 140 36.31 -29.12 20.53
N ASP A 141 35.44 -29.98 21.05
CA ASP A 141 34.80 -29.83 22.35
C ASP A 141 34.93 -31.13 23.16
N PRO A 142 35.89 -31.19 24.11
CA PRO A 142 36.10 -32.38 24.93
C PRO A 142 34.90 -32.81 25.78
N GLN A 143 33.89 -31.95 25.98
CA GLN A 143 32.68 -32.29 26.74
C GLN A 143 31.72 -33.21 25.97
N ILE A 144 31.87 -33.32 24.65
CA ILE A 144 31.05 -34.23 23.82
C ILE A 144 31.32 -35.70 24.21
N ARG A 145 32.54 -36.00 24.67
CA ARG A 145 32.96 -37.35 25.05
C ARG A 145 32.54 -37.67 26.50
N GLU A 146 31.93 -38.84 26.70
CA GLU A 146 31.63 -39.35 28.04
C GLU A 146 32.89 -39.92 28.69
N LYS A 147 33.40 -39.22 29.71
CA LYS A 147 34.63 -39.59 30.43
C LYS A 147 34.52 -40.96 31.10
N ALA A 148 33.33 -41.37 31.52
CA ALA A 148 33.12 -42.67 32.16
C ALA A 148 33.35 -43.87 31.23
N LEU A 149 33.38 -43.69 29.91
CA LEU A 149 33.59 -44.77 28.93
C LEU A 149 35.07 -45.07 28.64
N GLY A 150 36.02 -44.32 29.22
CA GLY A 150 37.44 -44.60 29.08
C GLY A 150 38.02 -44.28 27.69
N ASP A 151 37.66 -43.12 27.15
CA ASP A 151 38.13 -42.52 25.88
C ASP A 151 37.44 -42.82 24.53
N PRO A 152 36.46 -43.73 24.35
CA PRO A 152 35.73 -43.85 23.09
C PRO A 152 35.00 -42.56 22.71
N ASP A 153 35.07 -42.19 21.43
CA ASP A 153 34.14 -41.24 20.83
C ASP A 153 32.79 -41.93 20.60
N THR A 154 31.69 -41.19 20.73
CA THR A 154 30.32 -41.74 20.65
C THR A 154 29.48 -41.06 19.59
N THR A 155 29.49 -39.72 19.54
CA THR A 155 28.62 -38.93 18.68
C THR A 155 29.26 -37.58 18.41
N THR A 156 28.90 -36.98 17.28
CA THR A 156 29.32 -35.62 16.93
C THR A 156 28.17 -34.63 17.10
N ARG A 157 28.45 -33.34 16.92
CA ARG A 157 27.42 -32.29 16.87
C ARG A 157 27.50 -31.55 15.55
N LEU A 158 26.36 -31.09 15.05
CA LEU A 158 26.32 -30.10 13.99
C LEU A 158 26.08 -28.73 14.62
N GLN A 159 26.97 -27.79 14.32
CA GLN A 159 26.89 -26.41 14.78
C GLN A 159 26.65 -25.49 13.59
N THR A 160 25.61 -24.66 13.66
CA THR A 160 25.43 -23.53 12.73
C THR A 160 26.46 -22.45 13.05
N THR A 161 27.16 -22.00 12.03
CA THR A 161 28.33 -21.12 12.12
C THR A 161 28.17 -20.02 11.05
N TRP A 162 28.57 -18.79 11.34
CA TRP A 162 28.39 -17.66 10.42
C TRP A 162 29.53 -16.63 10.51
N GLN A 163 29.94 -16.02 9.40
CA GLN A 163 30.91 -14.92 9.38
C GLN A 163 30.28 -13.64 8.83
N LEU A 164 30.66 -12.49 9.39
CA LEU A 164 30.36 -11.19 8.79
C LEU A 164 31.47 -10.85 7.79
N LYS A 165 31.10 -10.47 6.57
CA LYS A 165 32.03 -10.08 5.50
C LYS A 165 31.59 -8.78 4.85
N ALA A 166 32.56 -8.11 4.21
CA ALA A 166 32.34 -6.90 3.44
C ALA A 166 32.59 -7.15 1.95
N ALA A 167 31.87 -6.46 1.08
CA ALA A 167 32.15 -6.42 -0.35
C ALA A 167 31.97 -5.00 -0.88
N HIS A 168 32.90 -4.51 -1.69
CA HIS A 168 32.77 -3.21 -2.34
C HIS A 168 31.54 -3.19 -3.26
N ILE A 169 30.81 -2.07 -3.28
CA ILE A 169 29.64 -1.87 -4.15
C ILE A 169 29.73 -0.53 -4.88
N ASP A 170 29.15 -0.47 -6.06
CA ASP A 170 29.10 0.77 -6.85
C ASP A 170 28.20 1.83 -6.17
N ASP A 171 28.44 3.09 -6.51
CA ASP A 171 27.61 4.20 -6.05
C ASP A 171 26.18 4.10 -6.58
N GLY A 172 25.21 4.53 -5.76
CA GLY A 172 23.79 4.55 -6.10
C GLY A 172 23.04 3.21 -5.97
N VAL A 173 23.74 2.07 -5.85
CA VAL A 173 23.10 0.75 -5.68
C VAL A 173 22.43 0.65 -4.30
N GLN A 174 21.16 0.23 -4.29
CA GLN A 174 20.32 0.04 -3.09
C GLN A 174 20.31 -1.41 -2.61
N CYS A 175 19.94 -1.64 -1.35
CA CYS A 175 19.96 -2.97 -0.71
C CYS A 175 19.26 -4.05 -1.53
N GLU A 176 18.17 -3.71 -2.23
CA GLU A 176 17.34 -4.64 -3.01
C GLU A 176 18.09 -5.17 -4.24
N ASP A 177 18.85 -4.30 -4.90
CA ASP A 177 19.49 -4.57 -6.19
C ASP A 177 20.88 -5.23 -6.07
N ILE A 178 21.50 -5.13 -4.89
CA ILE A 178 22.83 -5.71 -4.64
C ILE A 178 22.80 -7.23 -4.80
N GLN A 179 23.66 -7.77 -5.66
CA GLN A 179 24.00 -9.19 -5.65
C GLN A 179 25.19 -9.40 -4.72
N ILE A 180 25.08 -10.33 -3.76
CA ILE A 180 26.21 -10.68 -2.90
C ILE A 180 27.25 -11.37 -3.80
N PRO A 181 28.50 -10.89 -3.88
CA PRO A 181 29.52 -11.52 -4.70
C PRO A 181 29.78 -12.94 -4.23
N SER A 182 29.47 -13.93 -5.07
CA SER A 182 29.80 -15.34 -4.84
C SER A 182 31.28 -15.65 -5.06
N GLY A 183 32.09 -14.64 -5.38
CA GLY A 183 33.39 -14.76 -6.03
C GLY A 183 34.54 -15.27 -5.17
N ASN A 184 34.42 -15.38 -3.84
CA ASN A 184 35.55 -15.76 -2.99
C ASN A 184 35.30 -16.85 -1.94
N ILE A 185 34.10 -17.42 -1.81
CA ILE A 185 33.87 -18.73 -1.16
C ILE A 185 32.69 -19.42 -1.83
N GLY A 186 32.87 -20.67 -2.29
CA GLY A 186 31.78 -21.57 -2.64
C GLY A 186 30.98 -21.22 -3.89
N GLY A 187 31.64 -21.17 -5.05
CA GLY A 187 30.93 -21.37 -6.32
C GLY A 187 30.16 -22.69 -6.27
N THR A 188 28.93 -22.73 -6.78
CA THR A 188 28.18 -23.99 -6.85
C THR A 188 28.92 -24.94 -7.79
N SER A 189 29.51 -26.00 -7.24
CA SER A 189 30.16 -27.02 -8.05
C SER A 189 29.13 -27.67 -8.96
N THR A 190 29.42 -27.62 -10.25
CA THR A 190 28.59 -28.23 -11.31
C THR A 190 29.13 -29.61 -11.71
N GLY A 191 30.39 -29.89 -11.37
CA GLY A 191 31.02 -31.19 -11.56
C GLY A 191 30.33 -32.30 -10.75
N THR A 192 30.24 -33.49 -11.34
CA THR A 192 29.62 -34.66 -10.74
C THR A 192 30.58 -35.84 -10.73
N LEU A 193 30.42 -36.72 -9.75
CA LEU A 193 31.17 -37.97 -9.65
C LEU A 193 30.28 -39.15 -9.99
N GLU A 194 30.85 -40.16 -10.64
CA GLU A 194 30.31 -41.49 -10.83
C GLU A 194 31.29 -42.48 -10.19
N ALA A 195 30.77 -43.46 -9.44
CA ALA A 195 31.59 -44.51 -8.84
C ALA A 195 31.11 -45.88 -9.31
N ARG A 196 32.05 -46.81 -9.49
CA ARG A 196 31.76 -48.22 -9.78
C ARG A 196 32.81 -49.12 -9.18
N THR A 197 32.53 -50.42 -9.20
CA THR A 197 33.57 -51.43 -8.99
C THR A 197 34.19 -51.87 -10.31
N VAL A 198 35.45 -52.31 -10.29
CA VAL A 198 36.13 -52.91 -11.45
C VAL A 198 35.31 -54.10 -11.96
N SER A 199 34.93 -54.05 -13.24
CA SER A 199 34.28 -55.16 -13.94
C SER A 199 35.27 -56.34 -14.05
N SER A 200 34.82 -57.56 -13.76
CA SER A 200 35.62 -58.74 -14.11
C SER A 200 35.64 -58.86 -15.63
N ASP A 201 36.82 -58.75 -16.25
CA ASP A 201 36.97 -59.20 -17.63
C ASP A 201 36.60 -60.69 -17.67
N THR A 202 35.69 -61.07 -18.56
CA THR A 202 35.46 -62.48 -18.87
C THR A 202 36.67 -62.98 -19.63
N SER A 203 37.71 -63.44 -18.92
CA SER A 203 38.74 -64.25 -19.56
C SER A 203 38.09 -65.52 -20.09
N THR A 204 38.36 -65.83 -21.35
CA THR A 204 37.99 -67.10 -21.99
C THR A 204 38.94 -68.24 -21.61
N ASP A 205 39.96 -68.00 -20.76
CA ASP A 205 40.92 -69.00 -20.31
C ASP A 205 40.45 -69.71 -19.01
N PRO A 206 40.08 -71.01 -19.07
CA PRO A 206 39.59 -71.77 -17.91
C PRO A 206 40.65 -72.02 -16.82
N CYS A 207 41.93 -71.70 -17.06
CA CYS A 207 43.01 -71.80 -16.07
C CYS A 207 43.42 -70.43 -15.48
N SER A 208 42.82 -69.34 -15.93
CA SER A 208 43.05 -68.02 -15.35
C SER A 208 42.20 -67.86 -14.07
N PHE A 209 42.86 -67.63 -12.93
CA PHE A 209 42.17 -67.08 -11.77
C PHE A 209 41.76 -65.66 -12.14
N ASN A 210 40.57 -65.53 -12.73
CA ASN A 210 39.98 -64.24 -13.06
C ASN A 210 40.05 -63.35 -11.83
N GLN A 211 40.61 -62.15 -12.00
CA GLN A 211 40.51 -61.09 -11.00
C GLN A 211 39.03 -61.03 -10.61
N THR A 212 38.73 -61.32 -9.35
CA THR A 212 37.39 -61.16 -8.81
C THR A 212 37.03 -59.69 -9.01
N GLY A 213 36.10 -59.45 -9.93
CA GLY A 213 35.47 -58.14 -10.11
C GLY A 213 34.78 -57.76 -8.82
N GLY A 214 34.53 -56.46 -8.62
CA GLY A 214 33.96 -55.97 -7.38
C GLY A 214 34.99 -55.44 -6.38
N PHE A 215 34.49 -55.06 -5.21
CA PHE A 215 35.24 -54.59 -4.05
C PHE A 215 35.95 -55.75 -3.33
N ARG A 216 37.24 -55.56 -3.01
CA ARG A 216 38.14 -56.67 -2.64
C ARG A 216 38.62 -56.68 -1.18
N ARG A 217 38.28 -55.68 -0.36
CA ARG A 217 38.68 -55.67 1.06
C ARG A 217 37.80 -56.55 1.93
N LEU A 218 38.39 -57.00 3.04
CA LEU A 218 37.71 -57.78 4.08
C LEU A 218 36.78 -56.95 4.98
N GLU A 219 36.94 -55.63 4.98
CA GLU A 219 36.22 -54.71 5.84
C GLU A 219 35.25 -53.86 5.03
N ASN A 220 34.10 -53.53 5.63
CA ASN A 220 33.22 -52.51 5.09
C ASN A 220 33.89 -51.14 5.26
N GLN A 221 33.77 -50.27 4.25
CA GLN A 221 34.43 -48.98 4.24
C GLN A 221 33.45 -47.86 3.84
N LEU A 222 33.77 -46.62 4.22
CA LEU A 222 33.06 -45.42 3.77
C LEU A 222 34.07 -44.49 3.09
N TYR A 223 34.31 -44.76 1.81
CA TYR A 223 35.26 -43.97 1.03
C TYR A 223 34.78 -42.53 0.91
N ARG A 224 35.64 -41.58 1.26
CA ARG A 224 35.49 -40.15 0.99
C ARG A 224 36.39 -39.76 -0.15
N ILE A 225 35.82 -39.15 -1.19
CA ILE A 225 36.55 -38.51 -2.28
C ILE A 225 36.39 -37.01 -2.09
N GLU A 226 37.46 -36.27 -1.84
CA GLU A 226 37.42 -34.83 -1.57
C GLU A 226 38.29 -34.05 -2.59
N ILE A 227 37.81 -32.91 -3.07
CA ILE A 227 38.57 -32.02 -3.94
C ILE A 227 39.65 -31.31 -3.14
N GLN A 228 40.90 -31.48 -3.56
CA GLN A 228 42.07 -30.83 -2.96
C GLN A 228 42.25 -29.44 -3.57
N THR A 229 42.49 -29.38 -4.88
CA THR A 229 42.59 -28.14 -5.65
C THR A 229 41.35 -27.99 -6.53
N GLY A 230 40.64 -26.86 -6.41
CA GLY A 230 39.46 -26.55 -7.22
C GLY A 230 39.81 -25.90 -8.56
N GLY A 231 38.82 -25.77 -9.44
CA GLY A 231 38.96 -25.24 -10.79
C GLY A 231 38.07 -25.98 -11.78
N ASN A 232 38.47 -25.98 -13.06
CA ASN A 232 37.85 -26.84 -14.07
C ASN A 232 38.42 -28.27 -13.97
N LEU A 233 37.81 -29.23 -14.70
CA LEU A 233 38.22 -30.64 -14.68
C LEU A 233 39.74 -30.86 -14.86
N SER A 234 40.39 -30.11 -15.76
CA SER A 234 41.82 -30.26 -16.05
C SER A 234 42.77 -29.61 -15.03
N GLU A 235 42.26 -28.71 -14.20
CA GLU A 235 43.04 -27.96 -13.19
C GLU A 235 42.87 -28.56 -11.80
N SER A 236 41.79 -29.31 -11.60
CA SER A 236 41.38 -29.79 -10.28
C SER A 236 42.08 -31.10 -9.90
N THR A 237 42.34 -31.26 -8.62
CA THR A 237 42.88 -32.50 -8.02
C THR A 237 41.97 -32.99 -6.90
N PHE A 238 42.02 -34.30 -6.62
CA PHE A 238 41.29 -34.91 -5.52
C PHE A 238 42.22 -35.73 -4.61
N LYS A 239 41.73 -35.96 -3.41
CA LYS A 239 42.27 -36.82 -2.37
C LYS A 239 41.19 -37.77 -1.88
N TRP A 240 41.58 -38.85 -1.22
CA TRP A 240 40.60 -39.81 -0.71
C TRP A 240 41.02 -40.49 0.59
N SER A 241 40.02 -40.95 1.35
CA SER A 241 40.20 -41.72 2.58
C SER A 241 39.19 -42.86 2.63
N ARG A 242 39.58 -43.99 3.23
CA ARG A 242 38.72 -45.18 3.40
C ARG A 242 37.67 -45.02 4.50
N GLU A 243 37.98 -44.20 5.51
CA GLU A 243 37.20 -44.05 6.74
C GLU A 243 36.66 -42.63 6.87
N ASN A 244 36.22 -42.03 5.76
CA ASN A 244 35.67 -40.67 5.72
C ASN A 244 36.59 -39.58 6.30
N ALA A 245 37.92 -39.78 6.29
CA ALA A 245 38.89 -38.87 6.92
C ALA A 245 38.64 -38.67 8.44
N SER A 246 38.21 -39.74 9.13
CA SER A 246 37.92 -39.74 10.57
C SER A 246 39.13 -39.92 11.47
N VAL A 247 40.23 -40.46 10.94
CA VAL A 247 41.49 -40.58 11.67
C VAL A 247 42.15 -39.22 11.76
N ALA A 248 41.98 -38.58 12.91
CA ALA A 248 42.49 -37.25 13.21
C ALA A 248 42.99 -37.11 14.65
N SER A 249 43.93 -36.19 14.88
CA SER A 249 44.44 -35.88 16.22
C SER A 249 44.73 -34.38 16.37
N ASN A 250 44.58 -33.85 17.60
CA ASN A 250 44.96 -32.46 17.89
C ASN A 250 46.49 -32.35 17.93
N VAL A 251 47.01 -31.34 17.23
CA VAL A 251 48.41 -30.92 17.35
C VAL A 251 48.52 -30.04 18.59
N LEU A 252 49.35 -30.48 19.54
CA LEU A 252 49.61 -29.80 20.81
C LEU A 252 50.72 -28.76 20.66
N GLU A 253 51.73 -29.07 19.85
CA GLU A 253 52.92 -28.26 19.64
C GLU A 253 53.55 -28.59 18.29
N ILE A 254 54.17 -27.59 17.64
CA ILE A 254 55.05 -27.80 16.49
C ILE A 254 56.49 -27.61 17.01
N THR A 255 57.29 -28.66 16.92
CA THR A 255 58.67 -28.69 17.42
C THR A 255 59.62 -28.68 16.22
N GLY A 256 60.44 -27.63 16.06
CA GLY A 256 61.27 -27.48 14.85
C GLY A 256 60.43 -27.09 13.63
N SER A 257 60.91 -27.40 12.42
CA SER A 257 60.23 -27.02 11.17
C SER A 257 59.25 -28.06 10.64
N ASP A 258 59.39 -29.33 11.03
CA ASP A 258 58.79 -30.50 10.37
C ASP A 258 58.32 -31.59 11.34
N VAL A 259 58.33 -31.33 12.66
CA VAL A 259 57.85 -32.28 13.68
C VAL A 259 56.68 -31.69 14.45
N VAL A 260 55.63 -32.48 14.60
CA VAL A 260 54.42 -32.11 15.36
C VAL A 260 54.18 -33.07 16.50
N LYS A 261 53.89 -32.53 17.68
CA LYS A 261 53.45 -33.31 18.84
C LYS A 261 51.94 -33.37 18.87
N VAL A 262 51.39 -34.57 19.00
CA VAL A 262 49.95 -34.83 18.89
C VAL A 262 49.36 -35.40 20.18
N ASN A 263 48.05 -35.27 20.36
CA ASN A 263 47.38 -35.81 21.55
C ASN A 263 47.13 -37.33 21.48
N SER A 264 47.14 -37.92 20.27
CA SER A 264 46.89 -39.33 20.02
C SER A 264 47.52 -39.75 18.69
N LEU A 265 48.11 -40.95 18.63
CA LEU A 265 48.60 -41.54 17.38
C LEU A 265 47.57 -42.52 16.76
N GLY A 266 46.38 -42.61 17.35
CA GLY A 266 45.37 -43.62 17.01
C GLY A 266 45.50 -44.88 17.85
N ARG A 267 44.65 -45.88 17.57
CA ARG A 267 44.50 -47.09 18.39
C ARG A 267 45.67 -48.07 18.23
N ASP A 268 46.17 -48.22 17.01
CA ASP A 268 47.29 -49.10 16.63
C ASP A 268 47.97 -48.61 15.34
N GLU A 269 48.93 -49.36 14.79
CA GLU A 269 49.68 -49.02 13.58
C GLU A 269 48.85 -49.13 12.28
N VAL A 270 47.72 -49.83 12.31
CA VAL A 270 46.89 -50.07 11.11
C VAL A 270 45.75 -49.06 11.03
N LEU A 271 45.08 -48.82 12.16
CA LEU A 271 43.93 -47.93 12.30
C LEU A 271 44.31 -46.50 12.75
N GLY A 272 45.59 -46.25 13.02
CA GLY A 272 46.14 -44.95 13.43
C GLY A 272 47.06 -44.33 12.39
N PHE A 273 47.90 -43.39 12.79
CA PHE A 273 48.91 -42.82 11.90
C PHE A 273 50.07 -43.79 11.69
N SER A 274 50.51 -43.93 10.45
CA SER A 274 51.63 -44.77 10.02
C SER A 274 52.60 -44.02 9.10
N VAL A 275 53.86 -44.48 9.08
CA VAL A 275 54.87 -43.94 8.17
C VAL A 275 54.46 -44.21 6.73
N GLY A 276 54.53 -43.19 5.89
CA GLY A 276 54.06 -43.21 4.50
C GLY A 276 52.65 -42.69 4.30
N ASP A 277 51.85 -42.52 5.36
CA ASP A 277 50.52 -41.92 5.27
C ASP A 277 50.61 -40.45 4.83
N TRP A 278 49.63 -40.01 4.06
CA TRP A 278 49.46 -38.60 3.72
C TRP A 278 48.59 -37.92 4.77
N VAL A 279 49.00 -36.75 5.21
CA VAL A 279 48.27 -35.97 6.21
C VAL A 279 48.04 -34.54 5.76
N GLU A 280 46.94 -34.00 6.25
CA GLU A 280 46.58 -32.60 6.10
C GLU A 280 46.45 -31.94 7.46
N PHE A 281 47.04 -30.76 7.60
CA PHE A 281 46.87 -29.93 8.78
C PHE A 281 45.69 -28.99 8.60
N LYS A 282 44.67 -29.10 9.46
CA LYS A 282 43.47 -28.26 9.44
C LYS A 282 43.28 -27.63 10.81
N ASN A 283 42.99 -26.33 10.86
CA ASN A 283 42.50 -25.69 12.07
C ASN A 283 41.14 -25.06 11.78
N HIS A 284 40.58 -24.38 12.78
CA HIS A 284 39.29 -23.73 12.64
C HIS A 284 39.30 -22.66 11.54
N LYS A 285 40.33 -21.81 11.48
CA LYS A 285 40.44 -20.73 10.47
C LYS A 285 40.45 -21.28 9.04
N THR A 286 41.19 -22.36 8.80
CA THR A 286 41.37 -22.93 7.46
C THR A 286 40.16 -23.75 7.03
N SER A 287 39.53 -24.43 7.99
CA SER A 287 38.23 -25.09 7.80
C SER A 287 37.11 -24.10 7.45
N LEU A 288 37.10 -22.92 8.06
CA LEU A 288 36.09 -21.89 7.78
C LEU A 288 36.30 -21.22 6.41
N GLY A 289 37.55 -20.95 6.03
CA GLY A 289 37.89 -20.31 4.74
C GLY A 289 37.81 -21.24 3.53
N ARG A 290 37.45 -22.52 3.72
CA ARG A 290 37.62 -23.61 2.74
C ARG A 290 39.04 -23.64 2.16
N THR A 291 40.01 -23.19 2.96
CA THR A 291 41.42 -23.17 2.59
C THR A 291 41.98 -24.56 2.85
N VAL A 292 42.32 -25.25 1.77
CA VAL A 292 42.90 -26.58 1.82
C VAL A 292 44.42 -26.43 1.84
N HIS A 293 45.06 -27.03 2.84
CA HIS A 293 46.52 -27.03 2.92
C HIS A 293 47.11 -28.11 2.02
N ASN A 294 48.38 -27.93 1.65
CA ASN A 294 49.14 -28.96 0.95
C ASN A 294 49.19 -30.23 1.79
N LEU A 295 49.09 -31.38 1.12
CA LEU A 295 49.26 -32.67 1.74
C LEU A 295 50.75 -32.92 1.96
N VAL A 296 51.09 -33.43 3.13
CA VAL A 296 52.47 -33.80 3.49
C VAL A 296 52.50 -35.25 3.91
N GLN A 297 53.60 -35.94 3.67
CA GLN A 297 53.73 -37.35 3.99
C GLN A 297 54.39 -37.55 5.35
N ILE A 298 53.96 -38.53 6.12
CA ILE A 298 54.61 -38.90 7.38
C ILE A 298 55.90 -39.67 7.08
N GLU A 299 57.04 -39.15 7.53
CA GLU A 299 58.35 -39.79 7.39
C GLU A 299 58.78 -40.57 8.64
N GLY A 300 58.27 -40.17 9.82
CA GLY A 300 58.63 -40.81 11.08
C GLY A 300 57.56 -40.63 12.15
N ILE A 301 57.44 -41.62 13.05
CA ILE A 301 56.55 -41.57 14.21
C ILE A 301 57.32 -42.01 15.45
N ASN A 302 57.29 -41.19 16.50
CA ASN A 302 57.82 -41.52 17.81
C ASN A 302 56.68 -41.71 18.82
N ARG A 303 56.36 -42.98 19.11
CA ARG A 303 55.28 -43.36 20.04
C ARG A 303 55.55 -43.00 21.50
N ASN A 304 56.81 -42.84 21.90
CA ASN A 304 57.14 -42.50 23.28
C ASN A 304 56.90 -41.02 23.59
N THR A 305 57.11 -40.15 22.60
CA THR A 305 56.96 -38.69 22.72
C THR A 305 55.66 -38.17 22.11
N MET A 306 54.92 -39.02 21.39
CA MET A 306 53.72 -38.68 20.62
C MET A 306 54.02 -37.67 19.51
N GLU A 307 55.11 -37.89 18.78
CA GLU A 307 55.59 -36.99 17.72
C GLU A 307 55.46 -37.64 16.33
N ILE A 308 55.12 -36.82 15.33
CA ILE A 308 55.05 -37.17 13.92
C ILE A 308 55.99 -36.23 13.15
N SER A 309 56.92 -36.79 12.38
CA SER A 309 57.80 -36.07 11.45
C SER A 309 57.21 -36.12 10.04
N VAL A 310 57.16 -34.98 9.34
CA VAL A 310 56.53 -34.84 8.02
C VAL A 310 57.51 -34.36 6.95
N SER A 311 57.22 -34.69 5.68
CA SER A 311 58.12 -34.45 4.54
C SER A 311 58.27 -32.99 4.09
N ALA A 312 57.53 -32.05 4.69
CA ALA A 312 57.61 -30.62 4.37
C ALA A 312 57.42 -29.75 5.61
N SER A 313 57.94 -28.53 5.55
CA SER A 313 57.87 -27.57 6.66
C SER A 313 56.42 -27.23 7.00
N VAL A 314 56.10 -27.35 8.28
CA VAL A 314 54.85 -26.92 8.92
C VAL A 314 55.07 -25.72 9.84
N ASP A 315 56.29 -25.17 9.87
CA ASP A 315 56.62 -23.93 10.57
C ASP A 315 55.73 -22.78 10.08
N GLY A 316 55.14 -22.02 11.01
CA GLY A 316 54.19 -20.95 10.73
C GLY A 316 52.71 -21.33 10.71
N LEU A 317 52.34 -22.61 10.87
CA LEU A 317 50.94 -22.98 11.11
C LEU A 317 50.48 -22.54 12.50
N ASP A 318 49.27 -21.97 12.58
CA ASP A 318 48.64 -21.61 13.86
C ASP A 318 48.19 -22.89 14.58
N VAL A 319 48.90 -23.21 15.68
CA VAL A 319 48.68 -24.39 16.52
C VAL A 319 47.32 -24.37 17.22
N GLN A 320 46.71 -23.19 17.41
CA GLN A 320 45.44 -23.08 18.12
C GLN A 320 44.32 -23.86 17.40
N GLY A 321 43.89 -24.97 17.99
CA GLY A 321 42.86 -25.84 17.41
C GLY A 321 43.31 -26.56 16.14
N LEU A 322 44.63 -26.70 15.92
CA LEU A 322 45.20 -27.40 14.79
C LEU A 322 45.04 -28.91 14.95
N LYS A 323 44.68 -29.57 13.85
CA LYS A 323 44.48 -31.01 13.74
C LYS A 323 45.28 -31.56 12.59
N VAL A 324 45.80 -32.75 12.76
CA VAL A 324 46.36 -33.57 11.68
C VAL A 324 45.31 -34.61 11.28
N VAL A 325 45.02 -34.71 9.98
CA VAL A 325 43.99 -35.61 9.41
C VAL A 325 44.64 -36.54 8.38
N ARG A 326 44.39 -37.85 8.50
CA ARG A 326 44.95 -38.87 7.60
C ARG A 326 44.16 -39.00 6.29
N TRP A 327 44.88 -39.22 5.21
CA TRP A 327 44.39 -39.54 3.86
C TRP A 327 45.13 -40.77 3.32
N ASP A 328 44.42 -41.61 2.56
CA ASP A 328 44.86 -42.96 2.17
C ASP A 328 45.44 -43.03 0.74
N GLN A 329 45.71 -41.87 0.13
CA GLN A 329 46.20 -41.78 -1.24
C GLN A 329 47.66 -42.21 -1.40
N SER A 330 48.06 -42.52 -2.64
CA SER A 330 49.43 -42.95 -2.97
C SER A 330 50.36 -41.85 -3.50
N ASN A 331 49.80 -40.73 -4.00
CA ASN A 331 50.55 -39.61 -4.58
C ASN A 331 50.05 -38.28 -4.01
N GLU A 332 50.87 -37.22 -3.97
CA GLU A 332 50.52 -35.91 -3.41
C GLU A 332 49.27 -35.26 -4.03
N ASN A 333 49.13 -35.35 -5.36
CA ASN A 333 48.04 -34.73 -6.12
C ASN A 333 47.50 -35.69 -7.18
N ILE A 334 46.25 -36.13 -7.05
CA ILE A 334 45.61 -36.99 -8.05
C ILE A 334 44.72 -36.12 -8.96
N PRO A 335 44.99 -36.01 -10.27
CA PRO A 335 44.17 -35.20 -11.17
C PRO A 335 42.77 -35.81 -11.37
N LEU A 336 41.76 -34.96 -11.56
CA LEU A 336 40.44 -35.43 -11.98
C LEU A 336 40.49 -35.95 -13.43
N SER A 337 39.63 -36.91 -13.75
CA SER A 337 39.56 -37.53 -15.07
C SER A 337 38.12 -37.81 -15.48
N SER A 338 37.82 -37.65 -16.78
CA SER A 338 36.57 -38.08 -17.40
C SER A 338 36.52 -39.58 -17.70
N SER A 339 37.61 -40.29 -17.43
CA SER A 339 37.70 -41.75 -17.44
C SER A 339 37.76 -42.29 -16.01
N PHE A 340 37.38 -43.55 -15.82
CA PHE A 340 37.47 -44.19 -14.51
C PHE A 340 38.93 -44.28 -14.03
N VAL A 341 39.15 -43.76 -12.82
CA VAL A 341 40.41 -43.81 -12.08
C VAL A 341 40.24 -44.78 -10.93
N GLN A 342 41.10 -45.79 -10.87
CA GLN A 342 41.14 -46.71 -9.73
C GLN A 342 41.75 -46.02 -8.51
N ILE A 343 41.04 -46.04 -7.39
CA ILE A 343 41.56 -45.52 -6.11
C ILE A 343 42.24 -46.63 -5.31
N GLU A 344 41.51 -47.71 -5.00
CA GLU A 344 42.02 -48.89 -4.29
C GLU A 344 41.03 -50.06 -4.39
N ASP A 345 41.53 -51.30 -4.30
CA ASP A 345 40.77 -52.52 -3.99
C ASP A 345 39.46 -52.73 -4.77
N GLY A 346 39.51 -52.39 -6.05
CA GLY A 346 38.41 -52.59 -6.98
C GLY A 346 37.40 -51.45 -7.03
N VAL A 347 37.62 -50.31 -6.37
CA VAL A 347 36.79 -49.10 -6.48
C VAL A 347 37.38 -48.14 -7.52
N GLU A 348 36.53 -47.65 -8.41
CA GLU A 348 36.87 -46.67 -9.44
C GLU A 348 35.94 -45.46 -9.40
N VAL A 349 36.47 -44.27 -9.71
CA VAL A 349 35.72 -43.02 -9.76
C VAL A 349 35.95 -42.27 -11.09
N ASN A 350 34.93 -41.57 -11.57
CA ASN A 350 34.96 -40.79 -12.80
C ASN A 350 34.28 -39.43 -12.57
N PHE A 351 34.89 -38.36 -13.07
CA PHE A 351 34.44 -36.98 -12.88
C PHE A 351 33.89 -36.39 -14.20
N SER A 352 32.80 -35.62 -14.14
CA SER A 352 32.25 -34.96 -15.32
C SER A 352 32.98 -33.66 -15.64
N THR A 353 32.77 -33.12 -16.84
CA THR A 353 33.05 -31.70 -17.08
C THR A 353 32.21 -30.83 -16.14
N GLY A 354 32.79 -29.72 -15.68
CA GLY A 354 32.17 -28.82 -14.71
C GLY A 354 33.21 -28.09 -13.87
N THR A 355 32.71 -27.31 -12.93
CA THR A 355 33.48 -26.58 -11.91
C THR A 355 33.52 -27.37 -10.61
N TYR A 356 34.69 -27.38 -9.97
CA TYR A 356 34.96 -28.06 -8.70
C TYR A 356 35.49 -27.08 -7.67
N THR A 357 35.02 -27.19 -6.43
CA THR A 357 35.45 -26.34 -5.32
C THR A 357 36.22 -27.16 -4.30
N ALA A 358 37.34 -26.63 -3.81
CA ALA A 358 38.13 -27.27 -2.77
C ALA A 358 37.27 -27.62 -1.53
N GLY A 359 37.52 -28.81 -0.96
CA GLY A 359 36.77 -29.37 0.16
C GLY A 359 35.41 -30.00 -0.17
N ASP A 360 34.90 -29.87 -1.41
CA ASP A 360 33.72 -30.64 -1.83
C ASP A 360 34.03 -32.12 -1.88
N TYR A 361 33.07 -32.96 -1.48
CA TYR A 361 33.31 -34.38 -1.34
C TYR A 361 32.12 -35.28 -1.68
N TRP A 362 32.41 -36.55 -1.94
CA TRP A 362 31.46 -37.63 -2.12
C TRP A 362 31.76 -38.77 -1.14
N LEU A 363 30.72 -39.53 -0.80
CA LEU A 363 30.82 -40.69 0.07
C LEU A 363 30.36 -41.94 -0.69
N ILE A 364 31.17 -43.00 -0.66
CA ILE A 364 30.93 -44.26 -1.35
C ILE A 364 31.02 -45.39 -0.31
N PRO A 365 29.87 -45.86 0.22
CA PRO A 365 29.86 -47.01 1.11
C PRO A 365 30.22 -48.28 0.31
N ALA A 366 31.24 -49.01 0.75
CA ALA A 366 31.66 -50.27 0.16
C ALA A 366 31.31 -51.44 1.09
N ARG A 367 30.90 -52.57 0.50
CA ARG A 367 30.40 -53.74 1.22
C ARG A 367 31.14 -55.00 0.80
N THR A 368 31.75 -55.65 1.78
CA THR A 368 32.50 -56.91 1.55
C THR A 368 31.57 -58.08 1.28
N ILE A 369 30.37 -58.09 1.87
CA ILE A 369 29.46 -59.25 1.83
C ILE A 369 29.05 -59.66 0.40
N ASP A 370 28.98 -58.70 -0.51
CA ASP A 370 28.61 -58.90 -1.91
C ASP A 370 29.62 -58.27 -2.88
N SER A 371 30.80 -57.89 -2.37
CA SER A 371 31.87 -57.23 -3.14
C SER A 371 31.37 -56.04 -3.96
N SER A 372 30.46 -55.23 -3.42
CA SER A 372 29.82 -54.12 -4.12
C SER A 372 30.07 -52.76 -3.45
N ILE A 373 29.63 -51.69 -4.13
CA ILE A 373 29.48 -50.35 -3.54
C ILE A 373 28.00 -49.95 -3.54
N GLU A 374 27.56 -49.23 -2.50
CA GLU A 374 26.22 -48.63 -2.42
C GLU A 374 26.15 -47.34 -3.26
N TRP A 375 26.45 -47.45 -4.56
CA TRP A 375 26.33 -46.38 -5.54
C TRP A 375 25.37 -46.79 -6.66
N PRO A 376 24.36 -45.98 -7.02
CA PRO A 376 23.43 -46.34 -8.10
C PRO A 376 24.16 -46.41 -9.45
N LEU A 377 23.93 -47.50 -10.19
CA LEU A 377 24.56 -47.76 -11.49
C LEU A 377 24.28 -46.61 -12.47
N GLU A 378 25.35 -46.15 -13.13
CA GLU A 378 25.32 -45.08 -14.15
C GLU A 378 24.77 -43.72 -13.64
N GLU A 379 24.62 -43.55 -12.32
CA GLU A 379 24.17 -42.29 -11.73
C GLU A 379 25.37 -41.41 -11.36
N ARG A 380 25.37 -40.19 -11.89
CA ARG A 380 26.29 -39.13 -11.49
C ARG A 380 25.69 -38.30 -10.36
N LYS A 381 26.47 -38.04 -9.31
CA LYS A 381 26.03 -37.27 -8.14
C LYS A 381 26.83 -35.97 -7.98
N LEU A 382 26.14 -34.91 -7.59
CA LEU A 382 26.76 -33.68 -7.11
C LEU A 382 27.45 -33.91 -5.74
N PRO A 383 28.46 -33.11 -5.39
CA PRO A 383 29.15 -33.25 -4.11
C PRO A 383 28.22 -32.94 -2.92
N LYS A 384 28.47 -33.60 -1.78
CA LYS A 384 27.82 -33.35 -0.48
C LYS A 384 28.49 -32.22 0.32
N GLY A 385 29.21 -31.32 -0.37
CA GLY A 385 30.04 -30.29 0.25
C GLY A 385 29.27 -29.32 1.16
N VAL A 386 30.01 -28.48 1.88
CA VAL A 386 29.43 -27.48 2.78
C VAL A 386 28.57 -26.50 1.98
N HIS A 387 27.26 -26.51 2.25
CA HIS A 387 26.33 -25.54 1.69
C HIS A 387 26.41 -24.23 2.47
N VAL A 388 26.91 -23.21 1.80
CA VAL A 388 27.00 -21.86 2.32
C VAL A 388 25.78 -21.07 1.90
N SER A 389 25.22 -20.30 2.83
CA SER A 389 24.08 -19.43 2.62
C SER A 389 24.42 -18.00 2.99
N TYR A 390 23.84 -17.03 2.28
CA TYR A 390 24.20 -15.62 2.43
C TYR A 390 23.00 -14.78 2.86
N ALA A 391 23.23 -13.75 3.69
CA ALA A 391 22.23 -12.75 4.05
C ALA A 391 22.81 -11.34 4.07
N LYS A 392 22.10 -10.38 3.49
CA LYS A 392 22.48 -8.96 3.54
C LYS A 392 22.22 -8.43 4.95
N ILE A 393 23.17 -7.66 5.51
CA ILE A 393 23.02 -7.02 6.82
C ILE A 393 22.88 -5.51 6.67
N GLY A 394 23.76 -4.87 5.92
CA GLY A 394 23.67 -3.43 5.70
C GLY A 394 24.71 -2.92 4.73
N VAL A 395 24.57 -1.67 4.32
CA VAL A 395 25.57 -0.95 3.54
C VAL A 395 26.23 0.08 4.45
N VAL A 396 27.55 0.18 4.37
CA VAL A 396 28.34 1.20 5.08
C VAL A 396 29.15 2.02 4.09
N ALA A 397 29.24 3.32 4.32
CA ALA A 397 30.15 4.21 3.58
C ALA A 397 31.34 4.55 4.47
N VAL A 398 32.55 4.40 3.94
CA VAL A 398 33.80 4.68 4.63
C VAL A 398 34.55 5.78 3.89
N GLU A 399 34.99 6.81 4.60
CA GLU A 399 35.82 7.92 4.09
C GLU A 399 36.92 8.21 5.14
N ASP A 400 38.18 8.34 4.71
CA ASP A 400 39.34 8.57 5.59
C ASP A 400 39.46 7.59 6.79
N GLY A 401 38.92 6.37 6.67
CA GLY A 401 38.92 5.36 7.74
C GLY A 401 37.81 5.54 8.79
N GLU A 402 36.93 6.53 8.59
CA GLU A 402 35.73 6.78 9.39
C GLU A 402 34.47 6.30 8.66
N ILE A 403 33.46 5.92 9.44
CA ILE A 403 32.19 5.41 8.93
C ILE A 403 31.17 6.54 8.89
N GLU A 404 30.91 7.03 7.68
CA GLU A 404 30.03 8.17 7.42
C GLU A 404 28.54 7.82 7.49
N SER A 405 28.16 6.62 7.05
CA SER A 405 26.76 6.19 7.05
C SER A 405 26.58 4.69 7.15
N ILE A 406 25.43 4.29 7.69
CA ILE A 406 24.98 2.91 7.83
C ILE A 406 23.53 2.83 7.33
N THR A 407 23.29 1.95 6.36
CA THR A 407 21.96 1.61 5.86
C THR A 407 21.65 0.16 6.19
N ASP A 408 20.50 -0.09 6.81
CA ASP A 408 20.06 -1.44 7.17
C ASP A 408 19.48 -2.16 5.94
N CYS A 409 19.98 -3.37 5.65
CA CYS A 409 19.50 -4.22 4.55
C CYS A 409 18.77 -5.49 5.04
N ARG A 410 18.53 -5.62 6.36
CA ARG A 410 17.91 -6.82 6.93
C ARG A 410 16.43 -6.86 6.59
N ASN A 411 15.96 -8.03 6.17
CA ASN A 411 14.53 -8.29 6.01
C ASN A 411 13.92 -8.60 7.38
N LEU A 412 13.07 -7.71 7.90
CA LEU A 412 12.38 -7.93 9.17
C LEU A 412 11.05 -8.68 8.92
N PHE A 413 10.69 -9.60 9.80
CA PHE A 413 9.39 -10.28 9.75
C PHE A 413 8.67 -10.25 11.11
N PRO A 414 7.35 -10.01 11.13
CA PRO A 414 6.56 -10.15 12.34
C PRO A 414 6.28 -11.63 12.65
N PRO A 415 5.99 -12.01 13.90
CA PRO A 415 5.44 -13.32 14.22
C PRO A 415 4.23 -13.67 13.34
N LEU A 416 3.99 -14.97 13.08
CA LEU A 416 2.84 -15.42 12.28
C LEU A 416 1.49 -14.87 12.77
N THR A 417 1.36 -14.65 14.08
CA THR A 417 0.17 -14.07 14.74
C THR A 417 -0.03 -12.58 14.46
N GLU A 418 0.99 -11.91 13.94
CA GLU A 418 1.07 -10.48 13.65
C GLU A 418 1.24 -10.20 12.15
N LEU A 419 1.21 -11.24 11.30
CA LEU A 419 1.16 -11.04 9.86
C LEU A 419 0.01 -10.08 9.54
N PRO A 420 0.26 -8.99 8.80
CA PRO A 420 -0.79 -8.07 8.41
C PRO A 420 -1.83 -8.89 7.65
N LYS A 421 -3.08 -8.86 8.14
CA LYS A 421 -4.22 -9.42 7.41
C LYS A 421 -4.30 -8.61 6.11
N THR A 422 -3.89 -9.22 5.00
CA THR A 422 -3.99 -8.75 3.59
C THR A 422 -2.84 -7.90 3.03
N GLY A 423 -1.79 -8.55 2.52
CA GLY A 423 -1.03 -8.02 1.37
C GLY A 423 -1.90 -8.12 0.12
N GLY A 424 -2.46 -7.00 -0.35
CA GLY A 424 -3.29 -6.95 -1.56
C GLY A 424 -2.45 -7.26 -2.81
N GLY A 425 -3.04 -7.91 -3.82
CA GLY A 425 -2.32 -8.33 -5.04
C GLY A 425 -1.66 -7.19 -5.84
N CYS A 426 -0.92 -7.53 -6.90
CA CYS A 426 0.02 -6.69 -7.67
C CYS A 426 -0.45 -5.29 -8.15
N CYS A 427 -1.73 -4.94 -7.99
CA CYS A 427 -2.32 -3.65 -8.38
C CYS A 427 -3.03 -2.91 -7.22
N THR A 428 -2.88 -3.39 -5.96
CA THR A 428 -3.53 -2.79 -4.79
C THR A 428 -2.53 -2.03 -3.93
N TYR A 429 -2.64 -0.70 -3.95
CA TYR A 429 -1.95 0.17 -3.01
C TYR A 429 -2.75 0.27 -1.71
N HIS A 430 -2.16 -0.14 -0.59
CA HIS A 430 -2.75 0.04 0.73
C HIS A 430 -2.31 1.36 1.34
N VAL A 431 -3.24 2.04 2.01
CA VAL A 431 -3.03 3.39 2.54
C VAL A 431 -3.43 3.43 4.01
N SER A 432 -2.44 3.51 4.89
CA SER A 432 -2.63 3.67 6.33
C SER A 432 -2.65 5.16 6.71
N PRO A 433 -3.32 5.57 7.82
CA PRO A 433 -3.51 6.96 8.21
C PRO A 433 -2.24 7.60 8.83
N GLU A 434 -1.14 7.58 8.08
CA GLU A 434 0.17 8.12 8.47
C GLU A 434 0.46 9.43 7.74
N ALA A 435 1.46 10.19 8.20
CA ALA A 435 1.86 11.42 7.53
C ALA A 435 2.40 11.13 6.12
N GLY A 436 1.92 11.87 5.11
CA GLY A 436 2.35 11.71 3.72
C GLY A 436 1.65 10.58 2.95
N TRP A 437 0.57 10.01 3.50
CA TRP A 437 -0.26 8.99 2.84
C TRP A 437 -0.71 9.38 1.42
N GLU A 438 -0.86 10.68 1.16
CA GLU A 438 -1.29 11.21 -0.14
C GLU A 438 -0.32 10.90 -1.28
N ARG A 439 0.95 10.60 -0.95
CA ARG A 439 1.99 10.23 -1.93
C ARG A 439 1.72 8.90 -2.62
N VAL A 440 0.75 8.11 -2.15
CA VAL A 440 0.33 6.89 -2.84
C VAL A 440 -0.01 7.14 -4.32
N PHE A 441 -0.60 8.29 -4.64
CA PHE A 441 -0.98 8.64 -6.01
C PHE A 441 0.21 9.03 -6.91
N ASP A 442 1.37 9.34 -6.31
CA ASP A 442 2.60 9.66 -7.03
C ASP A 442 3.28 8.40 -7.58
N HIS A 443 3.01 7.23 -6.98
CA HIS A 443 3.54 5.94 -7.40
C HIS A 443 2.81 5.34 -8.61
N ILE A 444 1.59 5.81 -8.87
CA ILE A 444 0.78 5.39 -10.02
C ILE A 444 1.23 6.23 -11.23
N LYS A 445 1.66 5.63 -12.33
CA LYS A 445 2.11 6.37 -13.52
C LYS A 445 0.92 6.94 -14.31
N GLU A 446 1.24 7.82 -15.26
CA GLU A 446 0.25 8.31 -16.22
C GLU A 446 -0.34 7.14 -17.03
N ASN A 447 -1.66 7.13 -17.22
CA ASN A 447 -2.44 6.04 -17.82
C ASN A 447 -2.35 4.67 -17.12
N GLU A 448 -1.77 4.56 -15.92
CA GLU A 448 -1.71 3.30 -15.18
C GLU A 448 -3.02 3.06 -14.39
N ASP A 449 -3.46 1.80 -14.38
CA ASP A 449 -4.63 1.32 -13.63
C ASP A 449 -4.22 0.94 -12.20
N ALA A 450 -5.06 1.27 -11.22
CA ALA A 450 -4.73 0.98 -9.82
C ALA A 450 -5.98 0.79 -8.94
N LYS A 451 -5.86 -0.11 -7.97
CA LYS A 451 -6.75 -0.18 -6.81
C LYS A 451 -6.07 0.47 -5.62
N ILE A 452 -6.75 1.39 -4.95
CA ILE A 452 -6.27 2.06 -3.74
C ILE A 452 -7.22 1.68 -2.60
N CYS A 453 -6.69 0.98 -1.61
CA CYS A 453 -7.43 0.49 -0.45
C CYS A 453 -7.00 1.28 0.80
N PHE A 454 -7.94 2.03 1.36
CA PHE A 454 -7.71 2.79 2.59
C PHE A 454 -8.12 1.98 3.81
N ASP A 455 -7.22 1.93 4.79
CA ASP A 455 -7.51 1.39 6.11
C ASP A 455 -8.55 2.23 6.87
N ILE A 456 -8.97 1.69 8.02
CA ILE A 456 -9.70 2.48 9.02
C ILE A 456 -8.78 3.58 9.54
N GLY A 457 -9.26 4.81 9.57
CA GLY A 457 -8.45 5.93 10.02
C GLY A 457 -8.98 7.31 9.64
N VAL A 458 -8.36 8.33 10.24
CA VAL A 458 -8.57 9.73 9.91
C VAL A 458 -7.35 10.26 9.17
N TYR A 459 -7.54 10.57 7.90
CA TYR A 459 -6.53 11.02 6.97
C TYR A 459 -6.57 12.54 6.88
N THR A 460 -5.75 13.22 7.69
CA THR A 460 -5.74 14.69 7.75
C THR A 460 -5.03 15.27 6.52
N LEU A 461 -5.63 16.28 5.90
CA LEU A 461 -5.09 16.98 4.72
C LEU A 461 -4.85 18.46 5.02
N GLU A 462 -3.61 18.90 4.79
CA GLU A 462 -3.24 20.32 4.78
C GLU A 462 -3.32 20.94 3.37
N SER A 463 -3.29 20.12 2.31
CA SER A 463 -3.49 20.54 0.91
C SER A 463 -4.43 19.60 0.14
N THR A 464 -5.01 20.09 -0.96
CA THR A 464 -5.85 19.29 -1.85
C THR A 464 -5.02 18.22 -2.54
N VAL A 465 -5.50 16.97 -2.55
CA VAL A 465 -4.88 15.87 -3.30
C VAL A 465 -5.29 16.00 -4.76
N ASN A 466 -4.32 16.15 -5.66
CA ASN A 466 -4.54 16.27 -7.10
C ASN A 466 -4.18 14.94 -7.78
N ILE A 467 -5.17 14.26 -8.33
CA ILE A 467 -5.02 12.98 -9.03
C ILE A 467 -5.23 13.26 -10.52
N LYS A 468 -4.16 13.17 -11.32
CA LYS A 468 -4.19 13.57 -12.72
C LYS A 468 -3.76 12.47 -13.67
N ASN A 469 -4.43 12.40 -14.83
CA ASN A 469 -4.07 11.60 -16.00
C ASN A 469 -3.78 10.11 -15.68
N LYS A 470 -4.53 9.49 -14.76
CA LYS A 470 -4.38 8.06 -14.45
C LYS A 470 -5.28 7.20 -15.35
N GLY A 471 -5.06 5.90 -15.38
CA GLY A 471 -5.93 4.94 -16.08
C GLY A 471 -7.27 4.75 -15.35
N HIS A 472 -7.60 3.50 -15.08
CA HIS A 472 -8.79 3.07 -14.36
C HIS A 472 -8.49 2.95 -12.86
N LEU A 473 -9.11 3.81 -12.04
CA LEU A 473 -8.89 3.84 -10.59
C LEU A 473 -10.07 3.25 -9.82
N LEU A 474 -9.79 2.33 -8.90
CA LEU A 474 -10.72 1.87 -7.88
C LEU A 474 -10.25 2.34 -6.50
N ILE A 475 -10.92 3.33 -5.92
CA ILE A 475 -10.61 3.89 -4.60
C ILE A 475 -11.65 3.42 -3.60
N THR A 476 -11.24 2.65 -2.59
CA THR A 476 -12.15 2.08 -1.60
C THR A 476 -11.64 2.26 -0.18
N GLY A 477 -12.56 2.42 0.77
CA GLY A 477 -12.26 2.44 2.21
C GLY A 477 -13.19 1.52 3.00
N CYS A 478 -13.29 1.78 4.31
CA CYS A 478 -14.09 1.02 5.28
C CYS A 478 -15.36 1.78 5.73
N GLY A 479 -16.06 2.41 4.80
CA GLY A 479 -17.27 3.20 5.06
C GLY A 479 -16.98 4.46 5.86
N GLN A 480 -17.75 4.71 6.93
CA GLN A 480 -17.51 5.85 7.83
C GLN A 480 -16.24 5.69 8.68
N GLY A 481 -15.61 4.51 8.69
CA GLY A 481 -14.34 4.27 9.37
C GLY A 481 -13.12 4.87 8.67
N THR A 482 -13.22 5.16 7.37
CA THR A 482 -12.18 5.83 6.58
C THR A 482 -12.60 7.27 6.32
N ILE A 483 -11.92 8.24 6.94
CA ILE A 483 -12.30 9.66 6.91
C ILE A 483 -11.17 10.51 6.31
N ILE A 484 -11.37 11.03 5.11
CA ILE A 484 -10.52 12.09 4.54
C ILE A 484 -10.93 13.42 5.17
N GLN A 485 -10.08 13.93 6.07
CA GLN A 485 -10.32 15.12 6.88
C GLN A 485 -9.56 16.34 6.35
N ALA A 486 -10.27 17.20 5.64
CA ALA A 486 -9.75 18.37 4.95
C ALA A 486 -10.44 19.66 5.45
N THR A 487 -10.48 19.86 6.77
CA THR A 487 -11.28 20.92 7.42
C THR A 487 -10.85 22.35 7.05
N LYS A 488 -9.59 22.55 6.68
CA LYS A 488 -9.06 23.83 6.21
C LYS A 488 -9.18 24.03 4.69
N LEU A 489 -9.80 23.10 3.99
CA LEU A 489 -9.89 23.09 2.53
C LEU A 489 -11.34 23.12 2.06
N GLN A 490 -11.53 23.51 0.80
CA GLN A 490 -12.80 23.40 0.08
C GLN A 490 -12.89 22.06 -0.67
N VAL A 491 -11.76 21.60 -1.20
CA VAL A 491 -11.62 20.39 -2.01
C VAL A 491 -10.65 19.45 -1.29
N ALA A 492 -11.09 18.23 -1.02
CA ALA A 492 -10.22 17.17 -0.55
C ALA A 492 -9.54 16.51 -1.75
N PHE A 493 -10.31 15.93 -2.65
CA PHE A 493 -9.82 15.29 -3.88
C PHE A 493 -10.21 16.10 -5.11
N ARG A 494 -9.21 16.43 -5.93
CA ARG A 494 -9.39 16.91 -7.29
C ARG A 494 -8.84 15.86 -8.26
N ILE A 495 -9.74 15.25 -9.02
CA ILE A 495 -9.43 14.24 -10.03
C ILE A 495 -9.60 14.87 -11.40
N ASP A 496 -8.60 14.77 -12.28
CA ASP A 496 -8.62 15.42 -13.59
C ASP A 496 -8.01 14.49 -14.66
N GLY A 497 -8.73 14.25 -15.75
CA GLY A 497 -8.19 13.54 -16.91
C GLY A 497 -7.97 12.03 -16.72
N CYS A 498 -8.59 11.37 -15.74
CA CYS A 498 -8.47 9.92 -15.57
C CYS A 498 -9.42 9.15 -16.52
N ASN A 499 -9.06 7.93 -16.95
CA ASN A 499 -9.91 7.15 -17.87
C ASN A 499 -11.24 6.72 -17.23
N SER A 500 -11.20 6.21 -16.00
CA SER A 500 -12.38 6.03 -15.16
C SER A 500 -12.04 6.05 -13.69
N VAL A 501 -13.01 6.40 -12.85
CA VAL A 501 -12.85 6.34 -11.39
C VAL A 501 -14.08 5.74 -10.72
N ASP A 502 -13.85 4.75 -9.87
CA ASP A 502 -14.82 4.21 -8.95
C ASP A 502 -14.39 4.55 -7.51
N ILE A 503 -15.19 5.33 -6.78
CA ILE A 503 -14.92 5.70 -5.39
C ILE A 503 -16.02 5.15 -4.49
N SER A 504 -15.67 4.37 -3.48
CA SER A 504 -16.68 3.79 -2.60
C SER A 504 -16.27 3.63 -1.13
N HIS A 505 -17.28 3.56 -0.26
CA HIS A 505 -17.11 3.21 1.16
C HIS A 505 -16.11 4.13 1.89
N MET A 506 -16.26 5.45 1.81
CA MET A 506 -15.42 6.38 2.57
C MET A 506 -16.13 7.71 2.88
N ALA A 507 -15.57 8.46 3.82
CA ALA A 507 -16.09 9.76 4.23
C ALA A 507 -15.14 10.90 3.85
N PHE A 508 -15.70 12.03 3.41
CA PHE A 508 -14.96 13.26 3.09
C PHE A 508 -15.50 14.42 3.93
N LYS A 509 -14.60 15.15 4.61
CA LYS A 509 -14.97 16.30 5.44
C LYS A 509 -14.21 17.55 5.03
N THR A 510 -14.87 18.46 4.33
CA THR A 510 -14.35 19.81 4.06
C THR A 510 -15.17 20.86 4.80
N ASN A 511 -14.57 22.02 5.11
CA ASN A 511 -15.26 23.07 5.87
C ASN A 511 -15.06 24.48 5.34
N GLN A 512 -14.24 24.68 4.30
CA GLN A 512 -14.04 25.99 3.68
C GLN A 512 -14.87 26.18 2.41
N VAL A 513 -15.19 27.44 2.13
CA VAL A 513 -15.78 27.89 0.87
C VAL A 513 -14.94 29.06 0.37
N LYS A 514 -14.31 28.92 -0.81
CA LYS A 514 -13.56 29.98 -1.46
C LYS A 514 -14.36 30.61 -2.59
N ASN A 515 -13.96 31.81 -2.98
CA ASN A 515 -14.52 32.43 -4.18
C ASN A 515 -14.19 31.60 -5.42
N GLN A 516 -15.09 31.65 -6.40
CA GLN A 516 -14.84 31.03 -7.69
C GLN A 516 -13.60 31.66 -8.32
N ASP A 517 -12.68 30.80 -8.74
CA ASP A 517 -11.59 31.15 -9.62
C ASP A 517 -12.15 31.27 -11.04
N LYS A 518 -11.94 32.42 -11.69
CA LYS A 518 -12.52 32.68 -13.01
C LYS A 518 -11.83 31.86 -14.11
N ASP A 519 -10.60 31.45 -13.87
CA ASP A 519 -9.77 30.72 -14.83
C ASP A 519 -9.94 29.20 -14.68
N ASP A 520 -10.66 28.74 -13.65
CA ASP A 520 -10.98 27.32 -13.45
C ASP A 520 -12.28 26.94 -14.15
N VAL A 521 -12.25 25.84 -14.90
CA VAL A 521 -13.42 25.28 -15.58
C VAL A 521 -14.53 24.88 -14.60
N VAL A 522 -14.17 24.59 -13.34
CA VAL A 522 -15.12 24.19 -12.29
C VAL A 522 -15.68 25.42 -11.58
N SER A 523 -16.90 25.82 -11.93
CA SER A 523 -17.58 26.98 -11.33
C SER A 523 -18.02 26.78 -9.88
N ARG A 524 -18.21 25.52 -9.45
CA ARG A 524 -18.57 25.12 -8.09
C ARG A 524 -17.73 23.91 -7.70
N LYS A 525 -16.72 24.11 -6.85
CA LYS A 525 -15.84 23.01 -6.43
C LYS A 525 -16.48 22.23 -5.28
N GLY A 526 -16.45 20.91 -5.41
CA GLY A 526 -16.93 19.97 -4.40
C GLY A 526 -15.83 19.50 -3.46
N ALA A 527 -16.23 18.94 -2.31
CA ALA A 527 -15.28 18.20 -1.46
C ALA A 527 -14.58 17.10 -2.26
N VAL A 528 -15.33 16.42 -3.14
CA VAL A 528 -14.80 15.60 -4.23
C VAL A 528 -15.13 16.32 -5.54
N THR A 529 -14.10 16.70 -6.28
CA THR A 529 -14.22 17.37 -7.59
C THR A 529 -13.58 16.50 -8.66
N VAL A 530 -14.34 16.10 -9.65
CA VAL A 530 -13.89 15.27 -10.77
C VAL A 530 -14.10 16.03 -12.08
N VAL A 531 -13.05 16.09 -12.90
CA VAL A 531 -13.00 16.86 -14.13
C VAL A 531 -12.46 15.98 -15.27
N ASN A 532 -12.96 16.17 -16.49
CA ASN A 532 -12.44 15.52 -17.71
C ASN A 532 -12.26 14.00 -17.57
N THR A 533 -13.18 13.32 -16.89
CA THR A 533 -13.11 11.89 -16.58
C THR A 533 -14.33 11.24 -17.22
N PRO A 534 -14.19 10.44 -18.30
CA PRO A 534 -15.33 9.94 -19.08
C PRO A 534 -16.30 9.04 -18.31
N SER A 535 -15.85 8.35 -17.27
CA SER A 535 -16.68 7.45 -16.46
C SER A 535 -16.40 7.61 -14.97
N LEU A 536 -17.43 7.94 -14.19
CA LEU A 536 -17.34 8.09 -12.74
C LEU A 536 -18.44 7.29 -12.03
N SER A 537 -18.05 6.42 -11.11
CA SER A 537 -18.96 5.77 -10.17
C SER A 537 -18.66 6.22 -8.75
N ILE A 538 -19.69 6.63 -8.02
CA ILE A 538 -19.62 7.02 -6.62
C ILE A 538 -20.66 6.21 -5.84
N ASP A 539 -20.22 5.37 -4.91
CA ASP A 539 -21.11 4.52 -4.11
C ASP A 539 -20.83 4.62 -2.61
N LYS A 540 -21.86 4.76 -1.78
CA LYS A 540 -21.75 4.72 -0.30
C LYS A 540 -20.75 5.70 0.29
N LEU A 541 -20.68 6.92 -0.25
CA LEU A 541 -19.85 7.98 0.29
C LEU A 541 -20.58 8.85 1.31
N HIS A 542 -19.85 9.29 2.32
CA HIS A 542 -20.34 10.21 3.36
C HIS A 542 -19.61 11.54 3.26
N ILE A 543 -20.22 12.53 2.61
CA ILE A 543 -19.51 13.76 2.22
C ILE A 543 -20.10 14.97 2.93
N SER A 544 -19.25 15.84 3.47
CA SER A 544 -19.64 17.14 3.99
C SER A 544 -18.84 18.27 3.37
N CYS A 545 -19.52 19.38 3.07
CA CYS A 545 -18.91 20.58 2.54
C CYS A 545 -19.10 21.79 3.47
N GLY A 546 -18.31 22.84 3.22
CA GLY A 546 -18.26 24.05 4.05
C GLY A 546 -19.49 24.95 3.93
N HIS A 547 -19.65 25.84 4.92
CA HIS A 547 -20.73 26.83 4.93
C HIS A 547 -20.33 28.11 4.20
N GLY A 548 -21.24 28.70 3.44
CA GLY A 548 -20.98 29.93 2.70
C GLY A 548 -22.18 30.87 2.67
N ARG A 549 -21.92 32.16 2.41
CA ARG A 549 -22.98 33.18 2.25
C ARG A 549 -23.55 33.22 0.84
N LYS A 550 -22.82 32.63 -0.11
CA LYS A 550 -23.11 32.55 -1.52
C LYS A 550 -22.98 31.09 -1.96
N PRO A 551 -23.70 30.66 -3.00
CA PRO A 551 -23.57 29.32 -3.55
C PRO A 551 -22.25 29.23 -4.32
N GLN A 552 -21.24 28.57 -3.75
CA GLN A 552 -19.87 28.56 -4.28
C GLN A 552 -19.16 27.20 -4.15
N ALA A 553 -19.68 26.30 -3.31
CA ALA A 553 -19.17 24.96 -3.08
C ALA A 553 -20.28 23.90 -3.24
N SER A 554 -19.87 22.65 -3.38
CA SER A 554 -20.75 21.47 -3.38
C SER A 554 -20.18 20.35 -2.51
N CYS A 555 -20.92 19.26 -2.30
CA CYS A 555 -20.32 18.02 -1.81
C CYS A 555 -19.58 17.30 -2.95
N ILE A 556 -20.26 17.11 -4.09
CA ILE A 556 -19.71 16.45 -5.27
C ILE A 556 -19.85 17.40 -6.47
N SER A 557 -18.78 17.54 -7.24
CA SER A 557 -18.78 18.21 -8.53
C SER A 557 -18.18 17.32 -9.61
N TYR A 558 -18.90 17.19 -10.72
CA TYR A 558 -18.48 16.46 -11.91
C TYR A 558 -18.62 17.34 -13.14
N TYR A 559 -17.51 17.64 -13.79
CA TYR A 559 -17.44 18.59 -14.91
C TYR A 559 -16.68 17.96 -16.08
N ASN A 560 -17.30 17.91 -17.25
CA ASN A 560 -16.59 17.58 -18.49
C ASN A 560 -16.76 18.70 -19.51
N THR A 561 -16.00 18.59 -20.60
CA THR A 561 -16.17 19.48 -21.75
C THR A 561 -17.36 19.04 -22.61
N GLU A 562 -17.83 19.95 -23.47
CA GLU A 562 -18.91 19.66 -24.42
C GLU A 562 -18.49 18.63 -25.46
N GLN A 563 -17.20 18.62 -25.82
CA GLN A 563 -16.61 17.70 -26.80
C GLN A 563 -16.46 16.28 -26.22
N ASN A 564 -16.20 16.16 -24.92
CA ASN A 564 -15.98 14.89 -24.23
C ASN A 564 -16.93 14.73 -23.03
N PRO A 565 -18.26 14.69 -23.26
CA PRO A 565 -19.22 14.52 -22.18
C PRO A 565 -19.08 13.12 -21.58
N GLY A 566 -18.92 13.04 -20.27
CA GLY A 566 -18.76 11.77 -19.57
C GLY A 566 -20.09 11.13 -19.13
N ALA A 567 -20.00 10.11 -18.29
CA ALA A 567 -21.11 9.47 -17.60
C ALA A 567 -20.83 9.42 -16.10
N ILE A 568 -21.88 9.51 -15.29
CA ILE A 568 -21.79 9.44 -13.82
C ILE A 568 -22.91 8.60 -13.21
N LEU A 569 -22.53 7.75 -12.25
CA LEU A 569 -23.43 7.03 -11.36
C LEU A 569 -23.13 7.46 -9.91
N VAL A 570 -24.15 7.95 -9.18
CA VAL A 570 -24.05 8.32 -7.76
C VAL A 570 -25.11 7.55 -6.98
N THR A 571 -24.67 6.57 -6.17
CA THR A 571 -25.57 5.69 -5.42
C THR A 571 -25.30 5.64 -3.93
N ASN A 572 -26.36 5.46 -3.15
CA ASN A 572 -26.27 5.12 -1.72
C ASN A 572 -25.45 6.10 -0.86
N CYS A 573 -25.28 7.35 -1.28
CA CYS A 573 -24.45 8.34 -0.59
C CYS A 573 -25.24 9.15 0.44
N LYS A 574 -24.52 9.64 1.46
CA LYS A 574 -25.01 10.66 2.41
C LYS A 574 -24.25 11.97 2.21
N LEU A 575 -24.91 12.98 1.68
CA LEU A 575 -24.36 14.31 1.47
C LEU A 575 -24.88 15.26 2.56
N ASN A 576 -23.97 15.81 3.35
CA ASN A 576 -24.22 16.78 4.43
C ASN A 576 -23.77 18.17 3.96
N VAL A 577 -24.68 18.88 3.31
CA VAL A 577 -24.39 20.11 2.57
C VAL A 577 -24.30 21.31 3.50
N GLY A 578 -23.25 22.13 3.34
CA GLY A 578 -23.11 23.36 4.09
C GLY A 578 -24.18 24.40 3.76
N PHE A 579 -24.33 25.39 4.64
CA PHE A 579 -25.32 26.46 4.50
C PHE A 579 -25.14 27.17 3.15
N TYR A 580 -26.24 27.28 2.40
CA TYR A 580 -26.31 27.93 1.09
C TYR A 580 -25.42 27.33 0.00
N GLN A 581 -25.01 26.07 0.14
CA GLN A 581 -24.19 25.34 -0.83
C GLN A 581 -24.99 24.31 -1.63
N HIS A 582 -24.33 23.65 -2.59
CA HIS A 582 -24.94 22.63 -3.45
C HIS A 582 -24.69 21.22 -2.90
N GLY A 583 -25.59 20.27 -3.15
CA GLY A 583 -25.33 18.85 -2.90
C GLY A 583 -24.44 18.25 -3.97
N LEU A 584 -25.04 18.03 -5.14
CA LEU A 584 -24.41 17.42 -6.31
C LEU A 584 -24.52 18.36 -7.51
N VAL A 585 -23.40 18.60 -8.21
CA VAL A 585 -23.35 19.40 -9.43
C VAL A 585 -22.73 18.57 -10.55
N ILE A 586 -23.49 18.33 -11.61
CA ILE A 586 -23.08 17.59 -12.81
C ILE A 586 -23.18 18.52 -14.01
N VAL A 587 -22.09 18.67 -14.75
CA VAL A 587 -22.00 19.53 -15.92
C VAL A 587 -21.43 18.75 -17.11
N ASN A 588 -22.15 18.75 -18.22
CA ASN A 588 -21.82 18.04 -19.47
C ASN A 588 -21.65 16.52 -19.28
N SER A 589 -22.77 15.81 -19.19
CA SER A 589 -22.78 14.36 -18.97
C SER A 589 -23.79 13.68 -19.90
N LYS A 590 -23.33 12.75 -20.75
CA LYS A 590 -24.20 11.93 -21.61
C LYS A 590 -25.20 11.13 -20.78
N ARG A 591 -24.77 10.57 -19.65
CA ARG A 591 -25.61 9.75 -18.78
C ARG A 591 -25.39 10.10 -17.31
N SER A 592 -26.44 10.53 -16.63
CA SER A 592 -26.41 10.88 -15.21
C SER A 592 -27.43 10.06 -14.44
N VAL A 593 -26.97 9.19 -13.55
CA VAL A 593 -27.82 8.39 -12.67
C VAL A 593 -27.53 8.75 -11.22
N VAL A 594 -28.54 9.26 -10.53
CA VAL A 594 -28.46 9.64 -9.11
C VAL A 594 -29.55 8.85 -8.37
N GLU A 595 -29.14 7.83 -7.61
CA GLU A 595 -30.07 6.87 -7.02
C GLU A 595 -29.85 6.62 -5.53
N ASN A 596 -30.94 6.55 -4.76
CA ASN A 596 -30.93 6.13 -3.34
C ASN A 596 -29.98 6.95 -2.44
N ASN A 597 -29.84 8.25 -2.69
CA ASN A 597 -29.00 9.13 -1.89
C ASN A 597 -29.80 9.90 -0.83
N LEU A 598 -29.17 10.16 0.33
CA LEU A 598 -29.65 11.09 1.34
C LEU A 598 -28.87 12.41 1.22
N ILE A 599 -29.53 13.44 0.72
CA ILE A 599 -28.95 14.79 0.57
C ILE A 599 -29.63 15.70 1.58
N SER A 600 -28.92 16.01 2.64
CA SER A 600 -29.41 16.82 3.75
C SER A 600 -28.46 17.98 3.99
N MET A 601 -28.90 18.98 4.72
CA MET A 601 -28.07 20.11 5.02
C MET A 601 -27.54 20.09 6.46
N ARG A 602 -26.41 20.75 6.70
CA ARG A 602 -25.81 20.95 8.03
C ARG A 602 -26.34 22.23 8.67
N LEU A 603 -26.58 22.18 9.97
CA LEU A 603 -27.00 23.36 10.75
C LEU A 603 -26.10 24.57 10.46
N LYS A 604 -26.75 25.70 10.14
CA LYS A 604 -26.11 26.99 9.88
C LYS A 604 -25.30 27.42 11.11
N PRO A 605 -24.02 27.80 10.99
CA PRO A 605 -23.23 28.25 12.13
C PRO A 605 -23.76 29.59 12.66
N GLU A 606 -23.65 29.80 13.98
CA GLU A 606 -24.14 31.02 14.67
C GLU A 606 -23.56 32.31 14.08
N SER A 607 -22.36 32.26 13.51
CA SER A 607 -21.71 33.40 12.87
C SER A 607 -22.40 33.88 11.58
N PHE A 608 -23.29 33.09 10.98
CA PHE A 608 -23.99 33.40 9.73
C PHE A 608 -25.37 34.04 10.01
N THR A 609 -25.40 35.07 10.84
CA THR A 609 -26.64 35.78 11.17
C THR A 609 -27.20 36.57 9.97
N VAL A 610 -28.49 36.90 10.02
CA VAL A 610 -29.13 37.76 9.00
C VAL A 610 -28.39 39.09 8.85
N ARG A 611 -27.99 39.73 9.95
CA ARG A 611 -27.24 41.00 9.94
C ARG A 611 -25.89 40.86 9.24
N ASP A 612 -25.15 39.80 9.54
CA ASP A 612 -23.87 39.51 8.90
C ASP A 612 -24.02 39.29 7.38
N ARG A 613 -25.07 38.56 6.96
CA ARG A 613 -25.36 38.34 5.53
C ARG A 613 -25.80 39.62 4.81
N ILE A 614 -26.66 40.45 5.41
CA ILE A 614 -27.04 41.78 4.86
C ILE A 614 -25.79 42.66 4.65
N LYS A 615 -24.85 42.61 5.59
CA LYS A 615 -23.59 43.35 5.51
C LYS A 615 -22.71 42.84 4.37
N LYS A 616 -22.53 41.52 4.25
CA LYS A 616 -21.50 40.91 3.39
C LYS A 616 -21.98 40.42 2.02
N ASP A 617 -23.28 40.28 1.79
CA ASP A 617 -23.84 39.78 0.52
C ASP A 617 -24.83 40.77 -0.11
N ASN A 618 -24.49 41.28 -1.29
CA ASN A 618 -25.30 42.25 -2.03
C ASN A 618 -26.68 41.70 -2.40
N ARG A 619 -26.79 40.40 -2.70
CA ARG A 619 -28.08 39.79 -3.01
C ARG A 619 -28.96 39.75 -1.76
N THR A 620 -28.46 39.21 -0.65
CA THR A 620 -29.18 39.21 0.64
C THR A 620 -29.60 40.62 1.06
N ARG A 621 -28.72 41.62 0.87
CA ARG A 621 -29.06 43.02 1.10
C ARG A 621 -30.21 43.52 0.21
N LYS A 622 -30.24 43.12 -1.06
CA LYS A 622 -31.33 43.45 -1.98
C LYS A 622 -32.65 42.80 -1.56
N ALA A 623 -32.68 41.49 -1.28
CA ALA A 623 -33.89 40.83 -0.72
C ALA A 623 -34.36 41.51 0.56
N PHE A 624 -33.44 41.85 1.47
CA PHE A 624 -33.78 42.55 2.69
C PHE A 624 -34.45 43.90 2.40
N MET A 625 -33.90 44.67 1.45
CA MET A 625 -34.50 45.92 1.01
C MET A 625 -35.86 45.75 0.34
N GLU A 626 -36.06 44.70 -0.45
CA GLU A 626 -37.36 44.40 -1.06
C GLU A 626 -38.42 44.02 0.00
N VAL A 627 -38.03 43.34 1.08
CA VAL A 627 -38.92 43.08 2.23
C VAL A 627 -39.24 44.37 2.99
N PHE A 628 -38.28 45.29 3.09
CA PHE A 628 -38.44 46.57 3.79
C PHE A 628 -39.28 47.59 2.99
N MET A 629 -39.02 47.68 1.69
CA MET A 629 -39.53 48.69 0.77
C MET A 629 -39.70 48.08 -0.63
N SER A 630 -40.92 47.70 -0.99
CA SER A 630 -41.29 47.20 -2.33
C SER A 630 -42.33 48.10 -3.01
N ASN A 631 -42.66 47.85 -4.28
CA ASN A 631 -43.66 48.60 -5.05
C ASN A 631 -43.49 50.13 -4.98
N ILE A 632 -42.27 50.61 -5.14
CA ILE A 632 -41.92 52.03 -5.02
C ILE A 632 -42.53 52.82 -6.18
N SER A 633 -43.17 53.96 -5.88
CA SER A 633 -43.77 54.87 -6.86
C SER A 633 -43.75 56.33 -6.36
N GLU A 634 -43.84 57.28 -7.29
CA GLU A 634 -43.87 58.72 -6.99
C GLU A 634 -45.18 59.17 -6.32
N LYS A 635 -46.26 58.40 -6.56
CA LYS A 635 -47.60 58.65 -6.00
C LYS A 635 -48.14 57.39 -5.36
N SER A 636 -48.95 57.58 -4.32
CA SER A 636 -49.66 56.50 -3.66
C SER A 636 -50.62 55.82 -4.64
N ASN A 637 -50.61 54.49 -4.66
CA ASN A 637 -51.50 53.64 -5.47
C ASN A 637 -51.97 52.42 -4.66
N SER A 638 -52.75 51.54 -5.27
CA SER A 638 -53.31 50.33 -4.63
C SER A 638 -52.26 49.34 -4.10
N ASN A 639 -51.01 49.42 -4.59
CA ASN A 639 -49.93 48.52 -4.21
C ASN A 639 -49.01 49.08 -3.11
N THR A 640 -49.10 50.38 -2.81
CA THR A 640 -48.36 51.07 -1.75
C THR A 640 -49.15 51.17 -0.45
N ASN A 641 -48.46 51.30 0.70
CA ASN A 641 -49.13 51.43 1.99
C ASN A 641 -48.44 52.40 2.98
N GLU A 642 -47.39 53.09 2.54
CA GLU A 642 -46.67 54.14 3.27
C GLU A 642 -46.20 55.23 2.28
N THR A 643 -46.08 56.48 2.72
CA THR A 643 -45.55 57.57 1.90
C THR A 643 -44.66 58.47 2.74
N VAL A 644 -43.44 58.71 2.26
CA VAL A 644 -42.47 59.63 2.83
C VAL A 644 -42.40 60.88 1.97
N ARG A 645 -42.50 62.06 2.59
CA ARG A 645 -42.39 63.36 1.92
C ARG A 645 -41.19 64.14 2.45
N PHE A 646 -40.40 64.71 1.55
CA PHE A 646 -39.28 65.60 1.88
C PHE A 646 -39.10 66.64 0.77
N GLY A 647 -39.14 67.94 1.13
CA GLY A 647 -39.20 69.02 0.14
C GLY A 647 -40.39 68.85 -0.81
N ASN A 648 -40.12 68.95 -2.12
CA ASN A 648 -41.12 68.70 -3.19
C ASN A 648 -41.22 67.22 -3.62
N GLN A 649 -40.45 66.32 -2.99
CA GLN A 649 -40.41 64.91 -3.37
C GLN A 649 -41.37 64.07 -2.51
N SER A 650 -42.10 63.16 -3.16
CA SER A 650 -43.00 62.20 -2.53
C SER A 650 -42.62 60.79 -2.97
N LEU A 651 -42.26 59.95 -2.00
CA LEU A 651 -41.91 58.55 -2.23
C LEU A 651 -42.94 57.65 -1.55
N SER A 652 -43.80 57.02 -2.34
CA SER A 652 -44.77 56.03 -1.87
C SER A 652 -44.22 54.62 -2.11
N PHE A 653 -44.42 53.72 -1.15
CA PHE A 653 -43.95 52.33 -1.27
C PHE A 653 -44.77 51.41 -0.38
N ARG A 654 -44.51 50.11 -0.51
CA ARG A 654 -45.06 49.07 0.36
C ARG A 654 -44.02 48.65 1.39
N THR A 655 -44.42 48.65 2.66
CA THR A 655 -43.61 48.21 3.80
C THR A 655 -44.41 47.26 4.70
N ASN A 656 -43.71 46.54 5.58
CA ASN A 656 -44.35 45.63 6.53
C ASN A 656 -45.25 46.42 7.52
N SER A 657 -46.40 45.84 7.87
CA SER A 657 -47.36 46.48 8.79
C SER A 657 -46.74 46.83 10.14
N ASP A 658 -45.83 46.00 10.65
CA ASP A 658 -45.18 46.22 11.95
C ASP A 658 -44.33 47.50 11.91
N LEU A 659 -43.53 47.65 10.86
CA LEU A 659 -42.68 48.83 10.62
C LEU A 659 -43.50 50.09 10.38
N ARG A 660 -44.60 49.95 9.64
CA ARG A 660 -45.53 51.04 9.34
C ARG A 660 -46.22 51.53 10.60
N ASN A 661 -46.84 50.63 11.35
CA ASN A 661 -47.61 50.95 12.56
C ASN A 661 -46.69 51.53 13.64
N ALA A 662 -45.43 51.09 13.71
CA ALA A 662 -44.39 51.65 14.57
C ALA A 662 -43.82 53.00 14.09
N LYS A 663 -44.30 53.55 12.96
CA LYS A 663 -43.84 54.82 12.35
C LYS A 663 -42.32 54.88 12.14
N VAL A 664 -41.69 53.75 11.82
CA VAL A 664 -40.22 53.62 11.69
C VAL A 664 -39.66 54.60 10.65
N TRP A 665 -40.37 54.82 9.55
CA TRP A 665 -39.95 55.72 8.46
C TRP A 665 -39.84 57.18 8.88
N HIS A 666 -40.80 57.68 9.65
CA HIS A 666 -40.76 59.03 10.21
C HIS A 666 -39.60 59.18 11.20
N ALA A 667 -39.35 58.16 12.03
CA ALA A 667 -38.24 58.16 12.98
C ALA A 667 -36.86 58.09 12.29
N LEU A 668 -36.73 57.34 11.19
CA LEU A 668 -35.50 57.25 10.39
C LEU A 668 -35.12 58.63 9.82
N ILE A 669 -36.08 59.35 9.25
CA ILE A 669 -35.88 60.69 8.68
C ILE A 669 -35.53 61.68 9.79
N LYS A 670 -36.27 61.68 10.91
CA LYS A 670 -36.01 62.59 12.03
C LYS A 670 -34.59 62.41 12.61
N LYS A 671 -34.10 61.16 12.68
CA LYS A 671 -32.78 60.85 13.26
C LYS A 671 -31.62 60.92 12.27
N ASN A 672 -31.90 60.91 10.97
CA ASN A 672 -30.89 61.05 9.91
C ASN A 672 -31.51 61.84 8.75
N PRO A 673 -31.74 63.15 8.94
CA PRO A 673 -32.42 63.98 7.95
C PRO A 673 -31.67 63.94 6.60
N PRO A 674 -32.37 63.89 5.47
CA PRO A 674 -31.76 64.03 4.17
C PRO A 674 -31.13 65.42 4.02
N SER A 675 -30.07 65.55 3.24
CA SER A 675 -29.46 66.86 2.93
C SER A 675 -30.41 67.71 2.08
N ASP A 676 -30.36 69.03 2.23
CA ASP A 676 -31.20 69.98 1.49
C ASP A 676 -31.01 69.93 -0.05
N ASN A 677 -29.96 69.28 -0.53
CA ASN A 677 -29.62 69.13 -1.94
C ASN A 677 -30.32 67.96 -2.66
N ILE A 678 -31.22 67.20 -2.00
CA ILE A 678 -31.94 66.11 -2.67
C ILE A 678 -32.96 66.69 -3.65
N SER A 679 -32.73 66.45 -4.94
CA SER A 679 -33.52 67.01 -6.05
C SER A 679 -34.34 65.97 -6.79
N THR A 680 -34.06 64.67 -6.62
CA THR A 680 -34.75 63.56 -7.30
C THR A 680 -35.32 62.52 -6.33
N ILE A 681 -36.33 61.77 -6.81
CA ILE A 681 -36.96 60.65 -6.07
C ILE A 681 -35.97 59.51 -5.83
N ASP A 682 -35.08 59.24 -6.78
CA ASP A 682 -34.05 58.20 -6.66
C ASP A 682 -32.99 58.55 -5.61
N GLU A 683 -32.62 59.83 -5.47
CA GLU A 683 -31.75 60.30 -4.38
C GLU A 683 -32.41 60.10 -3.01
N LEU A 684 -33.69 60.46 -2.87
CA LEU A 684 -34.45 60.24 -1.63
C LEU A 684 -34.55 58.75 -1.27
N LYS A 685 -34.86 57.90 -2.26
CA LYS A 685 -34.88 56.44 -2.11
C LYS A 685 -33.53 55.90 -1.67
N LYS A 686 -32.44 56.32 -2.33
CA LYS A 686 -31.07 55.89 -1.99
C LYS A 686 -30.68 56.32 -0.58
N HIS A 687 -31.00 57.56 -0.18
CA HIS A 687 -30.78 58.05 1.19
C HIS A 687 -31.50 57.21 2.23
N LEU A 688 -32.79 56.90 2.01
CA LEU A 688 -33.58 56.07 2.92
C LEU A 688 -33.02 54.66 3.04
N GLN A 689 -32.66 54.03 1.91
CA GLN A 689 -32.03 52.70 1.92
C GLN A 689 -30.70 52.69 2.67
N LEU A 690 -29.83 53.68 2.45
CA LEU A 690 -28.56 53.81 3.16
C LEU A 690 -28.77 54.06 4.66
N THR A 691 -29.77 54.87 5.01
CA THR A 691 -30.14 55.13 6.40
C THR A 691 -30.61 53.87 7.11
N VAL A 692 -31.48 53.08 6.48
CA VAL A 692 -31.90 51.77 7.01
C VAL A 692 -30.68 50.86 7.22
N LEU A 693 -29.78 50.74 6.25
CA LEU A 693 -28.57 49.92 6.41
C LEU A 693 -27.67 50.39 7.54
N LYS A 694 -27.48 51.71 7.68
CA LYS A 694 -26.70 52.30 8.78
C LYS A 694 -27.21 51.83 10.14
N TYR A 695 -28.53 51.87 10.34
CA TYR A 695 -29.14 51.47 11.61
C TYR A 695 -29.26 49.94 11.79
N VAL A 696 -29.47 49.17 10.72
CA VAL A 696 -29.50 47.69 10.77
C VAL A 696 -28.12 47.12 11.15
N HIS A 697 -27.04 47.77 10.72
CA HIS A 697 -25.68 47.38 11.08
C HIS A 697 -25.24 47.88 12.45
N SER A 698 -25.90 48.90 13.01
CA SER A 698 -25.62 49.38 14.36
C SER A 698 -26.35 48.50 15.38
N LYS A 699 -25.64 47.98 16.39
CA LYS A 699 -26.27 47.34 17.58
C LYS A 699 -26.94 48.35 18.51
N ASP A 700 -27.02 49.62 18.10
CA ASP A 700 -27.37 50.74 18.93
C ASP A 700 -28.90 50.84 19.06
N ASN A 701 -29.43 50.88 20.28
CA ASN A 701 -30.86 50.82 20.63
C ASN A 701 -31.67 52.07 20.17
N LYS A 702 -31.12 52.87 19.25
CA LYS A 702 -31.69 54.14 18.79
C LYS A 702 -32.96 53.95 17.97
N LEU A 703 -33.23 52.80 17.37
CA LEU A 703 -34.51 52.49 16.71
C LEU A 703 -34.97 51.08 17.11
N PRO A 704 -35.58 50.91 18.30
CA PRO A 704 -35.86 49.59 18.86
C PRO A 704 -36.80 48.76 17.97
N GLU A 705 -37.80 49.38 17.35
CA GLU A 705 -38.75 48.68 16.47
C GLU A 705 -38.09 48.16 15.17
N LEU A 706 -37.07 48.87 14.65
CA LEU A 706 -36.27 48.40 13.53
C LEU A 706 -35.41 47.19 13.95
N SER A 707 -34.77 47.25 15.14
CA SER A 707 -33.97 46.13 15.64
C SER A 707 -34.84 44.90 15.90
N LYS A 708 -35.97 45.07 16.61
CA LYS A 708 -36.94 44.00 16.87
C LYS A 708 -37.39 43.32 15.59
N PHE A 709 -37.66 44.08 14.53
CA PHE A 709 -38.02 43.49 13.25
C PHE A 709 -36.88 42.64 12.65
N VAL A 710 -35.62 43.10 12.72
CA VAL A 710 -34.46 42.32 12.26
C VAL A 710 -34.21 41.09 13.14
N ASP A 711 -34.47 41.16 14.44
CA ASP A 711 -34.39 40.03 15.36
C ASP A 711 -35.45 38.98 15.02
N LEU A 712 -36.70 39.39 14.77
CA LEU A 712 -37.77 38.52 14.27
C LEU A 712 -37.44 37.89 12.91
N LEU A 713 -36.75 38.60 12.01
CA LEU A 713 -36.26 38.02 10.76
C LEU A 713 -35.19 36.95 11.02
N SER A 714 -34.37 37.13 12.06
CA SER A 714 -33.31 36.19 12.43
C SER A 714 -33.89 34.92 13.05
N GLU A 715 -34.94 35.02 13.86
CA GLU A 715 -35.71 33.88 14.38
C GLU A 715 -36.35 33.03 13.28
N GLN A 716 -36.66 33.63 12.13
CA GLN A 716 -37.25 32.96 10.96
C GLN A 716 -36.26 32.73 9.81
N ASP A 717 -34.94 32.75 10.08
CA ASP A 717 -33.90 32.44 9.08
C ASP A 717 -33.42 30.99 9.24
N PRO A 718 -34.08 30.03 8.57
CA PRO A 718 -33.75 28.62 8.70
C PRO A 718 -32.35 28.32 8.17
N SER A 719 -31.81 27.19 8.61
CA SER A 719 -30.75 26.53 7.84
C SER A 719 -31.37 26.15 6.49
N VAL A 720 -30.73 26.54 5.38
CA VAL A 720 -31.16 26.10 4.04
C VAL A 720 -29.96 25.81 3.11
N GLY A 721 -30.03 24.72 2.35
CA GLY A 721 -29.16 24.44 1.22
C GLY A 721 -29.58 25.21 -0.04
N PHE A 722 -28.68 25.43 -0.99
CA PHE A 722 -29.02 26.18 -2.21
C PHE A 722 -29.70 25.31 -3.26
N GLN A 723 -29.00 24.30 -3.77
CA GLN A 723 -29.52 23.32 -4.73
C GLN A 723 -29.14 21.90 -4.29
N GLY A 724 -30.11 20.99 -4.24
CA GLY A 724 -29.85 19.59 -3.86
C GLY A 724 -29.09 18.84 -4.95
N ILE A 725 -29.72 18.68 -6.11
CA ILE A 725 -29.13 18.05 -7.31
C ILE A 725 -29.19 19.04 -8.46
N VAL A 726 -28.07 19.22 -9.16
CA VAL A 726 -27.97 20.06 -10.36
C VAL A 726 -27.37 19.25 -11.48
N ILE A 727 -28.08 19.21 -12.62
CA ILE A 727 -27.57 18.67 -13.88
C ILE A 727 -27.72 19.76 -14.94
N GLY A 728 -26.60 20.20 -15.50
CA GLY A 728 -26.57 21.28 -16.48
C GLY A 728 -25.37 21.23 -17.41
N GLY A 729 -24.99 22.39 -17.95
CA GLY A 729 -24.04 22.51 -19.05
C GLY A 729 -24.75 22.67 -20.38
N LYS A 730 -24.13 22.24 -21.48
CA LYS A 730 -24.72 22.25 -22.82
C LYS A 730 -25.05 20.85 -23.36
N VAL A 731 -24.47 19.80 -22.78
CA VAL A 731 -24.67 18.42 -23.26
C VAL A 731 -25.20 17.52 -22.17
N SER A 732 -26.38 16.93 -22.37
CA SER A 732 -26.87 15.81 -21.57
C SER A 732 -27.89 14.98 -22.35
N THR A 733 -27.79 13.65 -22.31
CA THR A 733 -28.65 12.77 -23.10
C THR A 733 -29.66 12.01 -22.24
N ASP A 734 -29.20 11.34 -21.19
CA ASP A 734 -30.02 10.42 -20.38
C ASP A 734 -29.85 10.73 -18.88
N VAL A 735 -30.92 11.17 -18.23
CA VAL A 735 -30.91 11.64 -16.83
C VAL A 735 -31.91 10.87 -16.00
N HIS A 736 -31.43 10.18 -14.97
CA HIS A 736 -32.23 9.42 -14.01
C HIS A 736 -31.97 9.93 -12.60
N VAL A 737 -33.00 10.46 -11.93
CA VAL A 737 -32.95 10.85 -10.51
C VAL A 737 -34.01 10.04 -9.77
N ILE A 738 -33.59 9.00 -9.04
CA ILE A 738 -34.48 7.94 -8.56
C ILE A 738 -34.30 7.69 -7.05
N ARG A 739 -35.40 7.59 -6.29
CA ARG A 739 -35.36 7.19 -4.86
C ARG A 739 -34.46 8.04 -3.96
N ASN A 740 -34.21 9.30 -4.29
CA ASN A 740 -33.39 10.19 -3.44
C ASN A 740 -34.26 10.86 -2.37
N ARG A 741 -33.66 11.13 -1.21
CA ARG A 741 -34.23 11.95 -0.15
C ARG A 741 -33.45 13.26 -0.06
N ILE A 742 -34.07 14.37 -0.42
CA ILE A 742 -33.47 15.71 -0.48
C ILE A 742 -34.17 16.60 0.54
N GLU A 743 -33.44 17.12 1.53
CA GLU A 743 -34.03 17.83 2.67
C GLU A 743 -33.48 19.24 2.86
N ASP A 744 -34.40 20.20 2.96
CA ASP A 744 -34.16 21.59 3.35
C ASP A 744 -33.33 22.42 2.35
N PHE A 745 -33.72 22.35 1.08
CA PHE A 745 -33.11 23.15 0.00
C PHE A 745 -34.05 24.22 -0.57
N LEU A 746 -33.49 25.35 -1.01
CA LEU A 746 -34.23 26.35 -1.80
C LEU A 746 -34.68 25.80 -3.15
N GLN A 747 -33.84 24.94 -3.75
CA GLN A 747 -34.10 24.22 -4.98
C GLN A 747 -33.78 22.74 -4.77
N GLY A 748 -34.75 21.86 -5.00
CA GLY A 748 -34.55 20.42 -4.78
C GLY A 748 -33.72 19.80 -5.90
N ILE A 749 -34.37 19.54 -7.02
CA ILE A 749 -33.80 18.97 -8.24
C ILE A 749 -33.85 20.03 -9.34
N HIS A 750 -32.71 20.35 -9.94
CA HIS A 750 -32.58 21.32 -11.00
C HIS A 750 -31.89 20.71 -12.21
N ILE A 751 -32.65 20.45 -13.27
CA ILE A 751 -32.14 19.86 -14.51
C ILE A 751 -32.38 20.85 -15.65
N GLY A 752 -31.33 21.37 -16.26
CA GLY A 752 -31.46 22.34 -17.35
C GLY A 752 -30.14 22.63 -18.04
N LEU A 753 -30.17 22.60 -19.37
CA LEU A 753 -29.05 23.00 -20.22
C LEU A 753 -29.13 24.49 -20.54
N SER A 754 -27.98 25.10 -20.77
CA SER A 754 -27.87 26.51 -21.16
C SER A 754 -26.61 26.77 -21.98
N HIS A 755 -26.75 27.34 -23.18
CA HIS A 755 -25.67 27.95 -23.95
C HIS A 755 -25.50 29.43 -23.60
N GLN A 756 -24.28 29.97 -23.76
CA GLN A 756 -23.98 31.39 -23.52
C GLN A 756 -24.11 32.26 -24.77
N ASP A 757 -24.30 31.67 -25.95
CA ASP A 757 -24.45 32.44 -27.19
C ASP A 757 -25.81 33.13 -27.27
N ASN A 758 -25.80 34.40 -27.67
CA ASN A 758 -26.99 35.24 -27.79
C ASN A 758 -27.92 34.85 -28.95
N SER A 759 -27.67 33.74 -29.66
CA SER A 759 -28.60 33.22 -30.66
C SER A 759 -29.84 32.69 -29.93
N ARG A 760 -30.98 33.33 -30.17
CA ARG A 760 -32.28 32.96 -29.58
C ARG A 760 -32.90 31.73 -30.25
N GLU A 761 -32.20 31.07 -31.18
CA GLU A 761 -32.79 30.08 -32.08
C GLU A 761 -32.34 28.63 -31.86
N ASP A 762 -31.12 28.39 -31.39
CA ASP A 762 -30.61 27.05 -31.06
C ASP A 762 -30.83 26.77 -29.58
N PHE A 763 -31.33 25.58 -29.23
CA PHE A 763 -31.56 25.17 -27.85
C PHE A 763 -30.87 23.85 -27.59
N ASP A 764 -30.11 23.76 -26.50
CA ASP A 764 -29.60 22.49 -25.99
C ASP A 764 -30.76 21.69 -25.37
N ILE A 765 -31.00 20.46 -25.86
CA ILE A 765 -32.15 19.62 -25.47
C ILE A 765 -31.65 18.30 -24.85
N ILE A 766 -32.19 17.94 -23.68
CA ILE A 766 -31.96 16.63 -23.06
C ILE A 766 -32.85 15.57 -23.71
N ASN A 767 -32.32 14.43 -24.13
CA ASN A 767 -33.14 13.40 -24.79
C ASN A 767 -34.16 12.75 -23.81
N THR A 768 -33.72 12.31 -22.63
CA THR A 768 -34.60 11.68 -21.63
C THR A 768 -34.31 12.20 -20.23
N VAL A 769 -35.36 12.59 -19.51
CA VAL A 769 -35.32 12.92 -18.09
C VAL A 769 -36.33 12.05 -17.34
N LYS A 770 -35.86 11.30 -16.34
CA LYS A 770 -36.68 10.51 -15.40
C LYS A 770 -36.42 10.96 -13.98
N ILE A 771 -37.47 11.36 -13.28
CA ILE A 771 -37.45 11.76 -11.88
C ILE A 771 -38.50 10.95 -11.15
N GLU A 772 -38.07 9.90 -10.45
CA GLU A 772 -38.99 8.88 -9.94
C GLU A 772 -38.78 8.61 -8.45
N LYS A 773 -39.86 8.52 -7.68
CA LYS A 773 -39.82 8.02 -6.29
C LYS A 773 -38.95 8.84 -5.34
N ASN A 774 -38.71 10.12 -5.62
CA ASN A 774 -37.89 10.98 -4.76
C ASN A 774 -38.75 11.64 -3.68
N PHE A 775 -38.15 11.90 -2.52
CA PHE A 775 -38.67 12.83 -1.52
C PHE A 775 -37.88 14.13 -1.59
N VAL A 776 -38.57 15.27 -1.73
CA VAL A 776 -37.96 16.60 -1.80
C VAL A 776 -38.66 17.51 -0.79
N ARG A 777 -37.93 17.92 0.25
CA ARG A 777 -38.37 18.99 1.15
C ARG A 777 -37.72 20.31 0.75
N ASN A 778 -38.54 21.27 0.33
CA ASN A 778 -38.10 22.64 0.17
C ASN A 778 -38.24 23.42 1.46
N THR A 779 -37.24 24.22 1.82
CA THR A 779 -37.34 25.16 2.94
C THR A 779 -37.28 26.58 2.42
N LEU A 780 -38.34 27.36 2.70
CA LEU A 780 -38.55 28.68 2.11
C LEU A 780 -38.39 29.80 3.15
N PRO A 781 -37.24 30.47 3.18
CA PRO A 781 -37.03 31.66 4.00
C PRO A 781 -37.72 32.88 3.40
N LEU A 782 -37.96 33.89 4.23
CA LEU A 782 -38.48 35.20 3.79
C LEU A 782 -37.43 35.95 2.94
N LEU A 783 -36.19 36.01 3.41
CA LEU A 783 -35.10 36.66 2.68
C LEU A 783 -34.60 35.73 1.57
N ASN A 784 -35.04 35.98 0.34
CA ASN A 784 -34.66 35.14 -0.78
C ASN A 784 -34.39 35.92 -2.07
N ASN A 785 -33.39 35.47 -2.83
CA ASN A 785 -32.84 36.19 -3.99
C ASN A 785 -32.81 35.37 -5.28
N TYR A 786 -33.33 34.15 -5.25
CA TYR A 786 -33.18 33.19 -6.35
C TYR A 786 -34.52 32.58 -6.70
N ALA A 787 -34.61 31.99 -7.89
CA ALA A 787 -35.72 31.13 -8.25
C ALA A 787 -35.82 29.95 -7.28
N ARG A 788 -37.03 29.40 -7.10
CA ARG A 788 -37.33 28.42 -6.06
C ARG A 788 -38.24 27.35 -6.66
N HIS A 789 -37.92 26.08 -6.43
CA HIS A 789 -38.72 24.97 -6.91
C HIS A 789 -38.36 23.67 -6.18
N GLY A 790 -39.31 22.73 -6.12
CA GLY A 790 -38.98 21.35 -5.76
C GLY A 790 -38.23 20.67 -6.88
N ILE A 791 -38.86 20.59 -8.05
CA ILE A 791 -38.30 20.01 -9.26
C ILE A 791 -38.34 21.07 -10.37
N PHE A 792 -37.22 21.26 -11.05
CA PHE A 792 -37.14 22.03 -12.29
C PHE A 792 -36.58 21.19 -13.42
N VAL A 793 -37.27 21.23 -14.56
CA VAL A 793 -36.78 20.65 -15.80
C VAL A 793 -36.85 21.69 -16.92
N GLY A 794 -35.71 21.86 -17.58
CA GLY A 794 -35.52 22.72 -18.75
C GLY A 794 -35.96 22.05 -20.05
N ASN A 795 -35.20 22.31 -21.12
CA ASN A 795 -35.43 21.73 -22.45
C ASN A 795 -35.22 20.20 -22.44
N CYS A 796 -36.22 19.43 -22.91
CA CYS A 796 -36.11 17.98 -23.02
C CYS A 796 -37.04 17.37 -24.07
N GLU A 797 -36.64 16.24 -24.68
CA GLU A 797 -37.42 15.51 -25.67
C GLU A 797 -38.45 14.56 -25.02
N ARG A 798 -38.05 13.85 -23.95
CA ARG A 798 -38.89 12.95 -23.17
C ARG A 798 -38.76 13.21 -21.67
N LEU A 799 -39.88 13.47 -21.01
CA LEU A 799 -39.95 13.75 -19.57
C LEU A 799 -40.85 12.76 -18.84
N PHE A 800 -40.34 12.20 -17.74
CA PHE A 800 -41.09 11.35 -16.81
C PHE A 800 -40.86 11.84 -15.38
N ILE A 801 -41.90 12.34 -14.72
CA ILE A 801 -41.89 12.72 -13.31
C ILE A 801 -42.97 11.89 -12.61
N ASP A 802 -42.57 10.82 -11.92
CA ASP A 802 -43.49 9.84 -11.38
C ASP A 802 -43.27 9.55 -9.89
N ASN A 803 -44.35 9.47 -9.12
CA ASN A 803 -44.34 8.97 -7.75
C ASN A 803 -43.42 9.74 -6.79
N ASN A 804 -43.23 11.04 -6.98
CA ASN A 804 -42.40 11.87 -6.09
C ASN A 804 -43.24 12.52 -4.97
N GLN A 805 -42.63 12.73 -3.82
CA GLN A 805 -43.21 13.46 -2.69
C GLN A 805 -42.50 14.81 -2.52
N LEU A 806 -43.25 15.91 -2.55
CA LEU A 806 -42.75 17.27 -2.44
C LEU A 806 -43.38 17.95 -1.22
N ASP A 807 -42.56 18.20 -0.20
CA ASP A 807 -42.96 18.83 1.07
C ASP A 807 -42.41 20.26 1.15
N LEU A 808 -43.26 21.24 1.42
CA LEU A 808 -42.83 22.61 1.67
C LEU A 808 -42.79 22.94 3.17
N ASN A 809 -41.62 23.34 3.65
CA ASN A 809 -41.43 24.03 4.91
C ASN A 809 -41.35 25.56 4.70
N ARG A 810 -42.44 26.27 4.93
CA ARG A 810 -42.53 27.72 4.72
C ARG A 810 -42.45 28.49 6.04
N MET A 811 -41.55 29.46 6.12
CA MET A 811 -41.45 30.35 7.29
C MET A 811 -42.65 31.31 7.38
N THR A 812 -43.07 31.69 8.59
CA THR A 812 -44.33 32.44 8.84
C THR A 812 -44.52 33.67 7.99
N ARG A 813 -43.47 34.49 7.88
CA ARG A 813 -43.55 35.76 7.16
C ARG A 813 -43.31 35.59 5.64
N ALA A 814 -42.98 34.39 5.18
CA ALA A 814 -42.74 34.07 3.77
C ALA A 814 -44.02 33.68 2.99
N ASN A 815 -45.23 33.90 3.54
CA ASN A 815 -46.50 33.53 2.90
C ASN A 815 -46.68 34.08 1.47
N LYS A 816 -46.14 35.26 1.18
CA LYS A 816 -46.24 35.90 -0.14
C LYS A 816 -45.08 35.58 -1.09
N VAL A 817 -44.13 34.73 -0.69
CA VAL A 817 -42.96 34.40 -1.50
C VAL A 817 -43.30 33.25 -2.45
N PRO A 818 -43.38 33.46 -3.77
CA PRO A 818 -43.85 32.45 -4.69
C PRO A 818 -42.85 31.31 -4.87
N ILE A 819 -43.33 30.07 -4.91
CA ILE A 819 -42.55 28.85 -5.15
C ILE A 819 -43.42 27.85 -5.88
N HIS A 820 -42.83 27.09 -6.81
CA HIS A 820 -43.52 26.03 -7.55
C HIS A 820 -43.04 24.66 -7.09
N ALA A 821 -43.90 23.65 -6.98
CA ALA A 821 -43.46 22.32 -6.61
C ALA A 821 -42.72 21.67 -7.78
N ILE A 822 -43.39 21.54 -8.93
CA ILE A 822 -42.82 21.07 -10.18
C ILE A 822 -42.88 22.21 -11.20
N LYS A 823 -41.73 22.62 -11.75
CA LYS A 823 -41.62 23.67 -12.77
C LYS A 823 -40.94 23.10 -14.02
N VAL A 824 -41.69 23.00 -15.11
CA VAL A 824 -41.17 22.65 -16.42
C VAL A 824 -41.14 23.89 -17.29
N TRP A 825 -39.98 24.22 -17.86
CA TRP A 825 -39.81 25.46 -18.65
C TRP A 825 -38.80 25.27 -19.77
N GLY A 826 -39.23 25.40 -21.02
CA GLY A 826 -38.29 25.37 -22.15
C GLY A 826 -38.90 24.85 -23.45
N VAL A 827 -38.04 24.25 -24.28
CA VAL A 827 -38.39 23.49 -25.48
C VAL A 827 -38.71 22.06 -25.07
N LEU A 828 -39.97 21.66 -25.28
CA LEU A 828 -40.52 20.40 -24.81
C LEU A 828 -40.89 19.54 -26.01
N GLY A 829 -40.34 18.33 -26.07
CA GLY A 829 -40.50 17.41 -27.19
C GLY A 829 -41.69 16.47 -27.09
N ARG A 830 -41.52 15.28 -27.69
CA ARG A 830 -42.60 14.35 -28.07
C ARG A 830 -43.38 13.74 -26.90
N LYS A 831 -42.80 13.59 -25.71
CA LYS A 831 -43.46 12.89 -24.60
C LYS A 831 -43.20 13.54 -23.24
N GLY A 832 -44.26 13.77 -22.47
CA GLY A 832 -44.18 14.19 -21.08
C GLY A 832 -45.18 13.46 -20.21
N THR A 833 -44.77 12.93 -19.05
CA THR A 833 -45.69 12.36 -18.06
C THR A 833 -45.37 12.92 -16.68
N ILE A 834 -46.35 13.50 -16.01
CA ILE A 834 -46.25 13.94 -14.61
C ILE A 834 -47.37 13.24 -13.85
N THR A 835 -47.04 12.15 -13.15
CA THR A 835 -48.03 11.23 -12.57
C THR A 835 -47.71 10.81 -11.15
N ASN A 836 -48.74 10.49 -10.36
CA ASN A 836 -48.59 9.90 -9.02
C ASN A 836 -47.79 10.75 -8.02
N ASN A 837 -47.65 12.07 -8.23
CA ASN A 837 -46.86 12.91 -7.33
C ASN A 837 -47.73 13.46 -6.18
N ASP A 838 -47.16 13.49 -4.97
CA ASP A 838 -47.77 14.08 -3.77
C ASP A 838 -47.13 15.42 -3.46
N ILE A 839 -47.86 16.51 -3.56
CA ILE A 839 -47.40 17.88 -3.33
C ILE A 839 -48.13 18.47 -2.13
N TYR A 840 -47.41 18.79 -1.06
CA TYR A 840 -48.01 19.21 0.20
C TYR A 840 -47.08 20.08 1.05
N SER A 841 -47.60 20.50 2.21
CA SER A 841 -46.81 21.14 3.26
C SER A 841 -47.19 20.53 4.60
N THR A 842 -46.26 19.81 5.22
CA THR A 842 -46.43 19.25 6.57
C THR A 842 -46.54 20.36 7.62
N SER A 843 -45.68 21.36 7.50
CA SER A 843 -45.57 22.46 8.47
C SER A 843 -46.75 23.42 8.40
N ARG A 844 -47.29 23.68 7.19
CA ARG A 844 -48.31 24.70 6.93
C ARG A 844 -49.22 24.31 5.76
N PRO A 845 -50.17 23.39 5.96
CA PRO A 845 -51.05 22.92 4.88
C PRO A 845 -51.75 24.05 4.11
N ALA A 846 -52.27 25.05 4.83
CA ALA A 846 -52.97 26.21 4.25
C ALA A 846 -52.05 27.19 3.47
N ASN A 847 -50.72 27.05 3.56
CA ASN A 847 -49.75 27.92 2.89
C ASN A 847 -48.63 27.09 2.22
N SER A 848 -49.05 26.03 1.51
CA SER A 848 -48.18 25.15 0.73
C SER A 848 -47.54 25.88 -0.48
N TYR A 849 -47.25 25.17 -1.56
CA TYR A 849 -46.71 25.74 -2.80
C TYR A 849 -47.68 26.77 -3.40
N HIS A 850 -47.13 27.81 -4.04
CA HIS A 850 -47.98 28.75 -4.77
C HIS A 850 -48.54 28.09 -6.03
N THR A 851 -47.69 27.33 -6.72
CA THR A 851 -48.12 26.51 -7.86
C THR A 851 -47.69 25.08 -7.63
N GLY A 852 -48.61 24.12 -7.72
CA GLY A 852 -48.28 22.69 -7.68
C GLY A 852 -47.43 22.31 -8.87
N ILE A 853 -48.03 22.27 -10.05
CA ILE A 853 -47.37 21.98 -11.31
C ILE A 853 -47.45 23.21 -12.22
N ARG A 854 -46.29 23.69 -12.67
CA ARG A 854 -46.20 24.80 -13.63
C ARG A 854 -45.48 24.36 -14.89
N ILE A 855 -46.12 24.50 -16.04
CA ILE A 855 -45.54 24.18 -17.34
C ILE A 855 -45.59 25.42 -18.23
N ASN A 856 -44.43 25.83 -18.73
CA ASN A 856 -44.30 26.94 -19.66
C ASN A 856 -43.51 26.50 -20.90
N LYS A 857 -44.15 26.58 -22.07
CA LYS A 857 -43.56 26.17 -23.36
C LYS A 857 -43.13 27.40 -24.16
N LEU A 858 -41.85 27.46 -24.55
CA LEU A 858 -41.30 28.60 -25.29
C LEU A 858 -41.41 28.48 -26.82
N ARG A 859 -41.41 27.25 -27.39
CA ARG A 859 -41.45 27.03 -28.85
C ARG A 859 -42.02 25.64 -29.19
N GLN A 860 -42.59 25.48 -30.39
CA GLN A 860 -43.14 24.23 -30.93
C GLN A 860 -42.20 23.65 -31.99
N SER A 861 -41.83 22.37 -31.86
CA SER A 861 -41.35 21.57 -33.00
C SER A 861 -42.54 20.77 -33.55
N GLU A 862 -42.67 20.64 -34.88
CA GLU A 862 -43.81 20.05 -35.61
C GLU A 862 -44.08 18.54 -35.39
N LYS A 863 -43.79 17.96 -34.22
CA LYS A 863 -43.97 16.51 -33.96
C LYS A 863 -45.01 16.25 -32.89
N VAL A 864 -45.83 15.21 -33.09
CA VAL A 864 -46.88 14.72 -32.17
C VAL A 864 -46.39 14.74 -30.72
N ILE A 865 -47.11 15.47 -29.87
CA ILE A 865 -46.78 15.75 -28.47
C ILE A 865 -47.77 14.98 -27.58
N HIS A 866 -47.34 13.90 -26.93
CA HIS A 866 -48.15 13.17 -25.95
C HIS A 866 -47.77 13.61 -24.53
N TRP A 867 -48.60 14.45 -23.91
CA TRP A 867 -48.42 14.87 -22.53
C TRP A 867 -49.56 14.37 -21.65
N ASN A 868 -49.21 13.76 -20.52
CA ASN A 868 -50.17 13.25 -19.54
C ASN A 868 -49.83 13.80 -18.15
N ILE A 869 -50.81 14.45 -17.51
CA ILE A 869 -50.70 14.97 -16.15
C ILE A 869 -51.91 14.45 -15.38
N THR A 870 -51.75 13.33 -14.70
CA THR A 870 -52.85 12.60 -14.06
C THR A 870 -52.41 12.02 -12.72
N TRP A 871 -53.38 11.77 -11.83
CA TRP A 871 -53.14 11.08 -10.55
C TRP A 871 -52.15 11.82 -9.63
N ASN A 872 -52.14 13.15 -9.62
CA ASN A 872 -51.27 13.92 -8.72
C ASN A 872 -52.10 14.46 -7.54
N SER A 873 -51.67 14.20 -6.29
CA SER A 873 -52.29 14.80 -5.11
C SER A 873 -51.64 16.16 -4.86
N ILE A 874 -52.40 17.26 -5.00
CA ILE A 874 -51.84 18.62 -4.92
C ILE A 874 -52.55 19.44 -3.86
N ILE A 875 -51.76 19.97 -2.92
CA ILE A 875 -52.15 21.05 -2.02
C ILE A 875 -51.31 22.26 -2.38
N ALA A 876 -51.87 23.21 -3.14
CA ALA A 876 -51.23 24.45 -3.54
C ALA A 876 -52.26 25.61 -3.66
N THR A 877 -51.78 26.85 -3.86
CA THR A 877 -52.69 27.99 -4.19
C THR A 877 -53.23 27.87 -5.62
N THR A 878 -52.42 27.36 -6.53
CA THR A 878 -52.78 27.05 -7.90
C THR A 878 -52.29 25.63 -8.18
N ASP A 879 -53.19 24.69 -8.39
CA ASP A 879 -52.77 23.28 -8.50
C ASP A 879 -52.00 23.03 -9.79
N LEU A 880 -52.50 23.55 -10.92
CA LEU A 880 -51.90 23.46 -12.25
C LEU A 880 -51.91 24.82 -12.96
N ASP A 881 -50.75 25.24 -13.48
CA ASP A 881 -50.58 26.43 -14.33
C ASP A 881 -49.86 26.04 -15.63
N VAL A 882 -50.60 26.04 -16.74
CA VAL A 882 -50.08 25.72 -18.08
C VAL A 882 -50.14 26.98 -18.94
N THR A 883 -48.98 27.46 -19.40
CA THR A 883 -48.85 28.70 -20.18
C THR A 883 -48.07 28.49 -21.48
N GLY A 884 -48.55 29.12 -22.57
CA GLY A 884 -48.04 28.96 -23.94
C GLY A 884 -49.11 28.40 -24.89
N ASN A 885 -48.80 28.30 -26.19
CA ASN A 885 -49.69 27.65 -27.17
C ASN A 885 -49.66 26.13 -26.93
N PHE A 886 -50.56 25.67 -26.06
CA PHE A 886 -50.79 24.27 -25.76
C PHE A 886 -52.07 23.79 -26.50
N PHE A 887 -51.86 22.91 -27.47
CA PHE A 887 -52.81 21.99 -28.14
C PHE A 887 -53.95 22.56 -29.02
N ASP A 888 -54.00 22.05 -30.26
CA ASP A 888 -55.25 21.59 -30.88
C ASP A 888 -55.47 20.13 -30.43
N SER A 889 -56.51 19.88 -29.60
CA SER A 889 -57.07 18.59 -29.17
C SER A 889 -56.30 17.70 -28.14
N TYR A 890 -57.03 17.29 -27.08
CA TYR A 890 -56.74 16.30 -26.02
C TYR A 890 -55.78 16.67 -24.87
N LEU A 891 -56.31 17.39 -23.88
CA LEU A 891 -55.88 17.35 -22.48
C LEU A 891 -56.90 16.48 -21.70
N ASP A 892 -56.46 15.34 -21.17
CA ASP A 892 -57.23 14.58 -20.18
C ASP A 892 -56.65 14.91 -18.79
N THR A 893 -57.09 16.03 -18.22
CA THR A 893 -56.64 16.52 -16.91
C THR A 893 -57.59 16.01 -15.83
N ASN A 894 -57.41 14.76 -15.41
CA ASN A 894 -57.92 14.32 -14.11
C ASN A 894 -56.85 14.65 -13.06
N LEU A 895 -56.92 15.89 -12.56
CA LEU A 895 -56.16 16.35 -11.40
C LEU A 895 -56.75 15.73 -10.13
#